data_AF-A0A2E1W2R9-F1
#
_entry.id   AF-A0A2E1W2R9-F1
#
_cell.length_a   1.000
_cell.length_b   1.000
_cell.length_c   1.000
_cell.angle_alpha   90.00
_cell.angle_beta   90.00
_cell.angle_gamma   90.00
#
_symmetry.space_group_name_H-M   'P 1'
#
loop_
_entity.id
_entity.type
_entity.pdbx_description
1 polymer ?
#
loop_
_entity_poly.entity_id
_entity_poly.type
_entity_poly.pdbx_seq_one_letter_code
_entity_poly.pdbx_strand_id
1 'polypeptide(L)'
;MGLDPVVVRPFCWLLSHLIAVFMLAAAAQAQPLPAERPAILQGPAPPVAPAVVSRDTDGRATVRATRVSEPIQLDGQLDEAVYQDVQFITDFVQQLPDEGALGSERTDAWVLFDDDNIYISARCYDEAPESEWVANEMRRDVGQLRQNDSFSLLLDTFYDRRNGKAFLVSPIGGFSDFEVSNEGGRVNIDWNTIWDSRTGRFDGGWTVEIRIPFKSLRYRSSSVQVWGLQLRRIIRRRTEASYLTPLPISAARGNSVIAGLWRVSQAGSLVGLEVPAESLKLEVKPYAIGRVTTDLTAAPAVRNDPAGTAGFDVKYGVTRNLTADFTYNTDFAQVEVDEQRVNLTRFSLFFPEKREFFLESRGNFDFAQGGGGGDGPGAPTLFFSRRIGLQAGDAVPILAGGRLTGKVGAFDVGALNIQTDDSLVSDARSTNFTVLRIKQDILRRSTVGGIFTNRSVSLAGDGSNQAYGLDGRFAFYDDVNLQGYVAQTRTIGREGRDASYSGQFSYTGDRYGLNAGHLVIEDNFLPEIGFVRRGNMRQSSVSARFSPRPAAIDWIRRFSLSGSLDYIQMADTRLLETRTQDASFEIQLENSDRLRVSATDRYEFLSDAFSIAPGVTLPVGGYGFRDAGVSYSFGQQRPVSGTVSIRLGRFWSGESKSLRLSRGRVEVTPQFSVEPSVSLNWVDLPQGRFATHVGRVRMNYTVSPRMFFSGLLQYNSSADIFSTNVRLRWEYSPGSELFVVYTEDRETDLLMPDRWSGLRNRGFVVKLNRLLRF
;
A
#
# COMPACT_ATOMS: atom_id res chain seq x y z
N MET A 1 32.93 14.39 -24.47
CA MET A 1 33.86 13.79 -23.50
C MET A 1 34.00 12.32 -23.85
N GLY A 2 35.23 11.84 -24.02
CA GLY A 2 35.52 10.47 -24.47
C GLY A 2 35.05 9.45 -23.43
N LEU A 3 34.43 8.38 -23.93
CA LEU A 3 34.00 7.23 -23.12
C LEU A 3 35.22 6.42 -22.68
N ASP A 4 35.28 6.11 -21.39
CA ASP A 4 36.33 5.30 -20.80
C ASP A 4 36.14 3.81 -21.19
N PRO A 5 37.14 3.14 -21.80
CA PRO A 5 36.99 1.77 -22.33
C PRO A 5 36.83 0.69 -21.24
N VAL A 6 36.86 1.05 -19.96
CA VAL A 6 36.65 0.14 -18.82
C VAL A 6 35.17 -0.15 -18.56
N VAL A 7 34.25 0.73 -18.98
CA VAL A 7 32.78 0.59 -18.75
C VAL A 7 32.08 -0.20 -19.88
N VAL A 8 32.64 -0.18 -21.09
CA VAL A 8 32.00 -0.77 -22.29
C VAL A 8 32.09 -2.31 -22.31
N ARG A 9 33.17 -2.88 -21.77
CA ARG A 9 33.42 -4.34 -21.82
C ARG A 9 32.51 -5.20 -20.93
N PRO A 10 32.18 -4.82 -19.67
CA PRO A 10 31.20 -5.57 -18.87
C PRO A 10 29.75 -5.37 -19.36
N PHE A 11 29.42 -4.21 -19.94
CA PHE A 11 28.09 -3.92 -20.50
C PHE A 11 27.77 -4.80 -21.73
N CYS A 12 28.74 -5.00 -22.64
CA CYS A 12 28.60 -5.94 -23.76
C CYS A 12 28.53 -7.41 -23.31
N TRP A 13 29.17 -7.78 -22.20
CA TRP A 13 29.12 -9.14 -21.64
C TRP A 13 27.78 -9.46 -20.94
N LEU A 14 27.17 -8.48 -20.27
CA LEU A 14 25.83 -8.62 -19.67
C LEU A 14 24.72 -8.57 -20.71
N LEU A 15 24.83 -7.69 -21.72
CA LEU A 15 23.89 -7.64 -22.83
C LEU A 15 23.93 -8.92 -23.66
N SER A 16 25.10 -9.54 -23.85
CA SER A 16 25.23 -10.82 -24.55
C SER A 16 24.70 -12.02 -23.75
N HIS A 17 24.76 -12.00 -22.41
CA HIS A 17 24.13 -13.03 -21.57
C HIS A 17 22.61 -12.86 -21.48
N LEU A 18 22.11 -11.63 -21.41
CA LEU A 18 20.68 -11.34 -21.52
C LEU A 18 20.15 -11.68 -22.92
N ILE A 19 20.88 -11.35 -23.99
CA ILE A 19 20.55 -11.75 -25.36
C ILE A 19 20.66 -13.28 -25.51
N ALA A 20 21.59 -13.97 -24.85
CA ALA A 20 21.67 -15.43 -24.88
C ALA A 20 20.49 -16.09 -24.14
N VAL A 21 20.03 -15.53 -23.02
CA VAL A 21 18.81 -15.96 -22.33
C VAL A 21 17.56 -15.64 -23.17
N PHE A 22 17.53 -14.49 -23.85
CA PHE A 22 16.50 -14.13 -24.82
C PHE A 22 16.51 -15.02 -26.07
N MET A 23 17.69 -15.45 -26.56
CA MET A 23 17.83 -16.34 -27.70
C MET A 23 17.58 -17.81 -27.34
N LEU A 24 17.83 -18.24 -26.11
CA LEU A 24 17.39 -19.56 -25.62
C LEU A 24 15.87 -19.59 -25.40
N ALA A 25 15.25 -18.47 -25.04
CA ALA A 25 13.79 -18.32 -25.01
C ALA A 25 13.17 -18.17 -26.41
N ALA A 26 13.86 -17.52 -27.36
CA ALA A 26 13.39 -17.31 -28.74
C ALA A 26 13.68 -18.51 -29.68
N ALA A 27 14.74 -19.28 -29.45
CA ALA A 27 15.06 -20.49 -30.21
C ALA A 27 14.17 -21.69 -29.84
N ALA A 28 13.28 -21.53 -28.85
CA ALA A 28 12.27 -22.52 -28.49
C ALA A 28 11.00 -22.47 -29.37
N GLN A 29 11.00 -21.74 -30.50
CA GLN A 29 9.88 -21.76 -31.45
C GLN A 29 10.31 -21.85 -32.92
N ALA A 30 10.41 -23.08 -33.40
CA ALA A 30 10.09 -23.44 -34.80
C ALA A 30 9.49 -24.86 -34.84
N GLN A 31 8.60 -25.17 -33.90
CA GLN A 31 7.67 -26.29 -34.02
C GLN A 31 6.26 -25.72 -34.13
N PRO A 32 5.41 -26.24 -35.04
CA PRO A 32 4.01 -25.86 -35.08
C PRO A 32 3.41 -26.12 -33.70
N LEU A 33 2.79 -25.08 -33.12
CA LEU A 33 2.17 -25.15 -31.80
C LEU A 33 1.26 -26.39 -31.76
N PRO A 34 1.49 -27.35 -30.84
CA PRO A 34 0.45 -28.32 -30.54
C PRO A 34 -0.78 -27.54 -30.08
N ALA A 35 -1.96 -27.95 -30.56
CA ALA A 35 -3.26 -27.36 -30.21
C ALA A 35 -3.27 -26.84 -28.77
N GLU A 36 -3.71 -25.58 -28.58
CA GLU A 36 -3.79 -24.90 -27.29
C GLU A 36 -4.20 -25.91 -26.20
N ARG A 37 -3.23 -26.32 -25.37
CA ARG A 37 -3.58 -27.06 -24.16
C ARG A 37 -4.51 -26.13 -23.38
N PRO A 38 -5.73 -26.57 -23.01
CA PRO A 38 -6.66 -25.71 -22.29
C PRO A 38 -5.92 -25.15 -21.08
N ALA A 39 -5.87 -23.83 -20.99
CA ALA A 39 -5.23 -23.15 -19.87
C ALA A 39 -5.86 -23.70 -18.58
N ILE A 40 -5.03 -24.29 -17.71
CA ILE A 40 -5.51 -24.87 -16.45
C ILE A 40 -6.12 -23.72 -15.63
N LEU A 41 -7.44 -23.75 -15.48
CA LEU A 41 -8.14 -22.85 -14.57
C LEU A 41 -7.76 -23.24 -13.14
N GLN A 42 -7.20 -22.29 -12.39
CA GLN A 42 -6.85 -22.48 -10.98
C GLN A 42 -8.09 -22.39 -10.08
N GLY A 43 -9.12 -21.68 -10.52
CA GLY A 43 -10.41 -21.58 -9.86
C GLY A 43 -11.35 -22.76 -10.13
N PRO A 44 -12.62 -22.66 -9.68
CA PRO A 44 -13.67 -23.62 -9.99
C PRO A 44 -13.88 -23.80 -11.50
N ALA A 45 -14.59 -24.86 -11.89
CA ALA A 45 -15.03 -24.99 -13.28
C ALA A 45 -15.91 -23.80 -13.69
N PRO A 46 -15.82 -23.32 -14.95
CA PRO A 46 -16.67 -22.26 -15.45
C PRO A 46 -18.15 -22.59 -15.27
N PRO A 47 -18.96 -21.70 -14.69
CA PRO A 47 -20.41 -21.92 -14.59
C PRO A 47 -21.08 -21.76 -15.96
N VAL A 48 -22.31 -22.27 -16.07
CA VAL A 48 -23.17 -22.06 -17.24
C VAL A 48 -23.53 -20.57 -17.34
N ALA A 49 -23.45 -20.01 -18.54
CA ALA A 49 -23.74 -18.60 -18.76
C ALA A 49 -25.25 -18.30 -18.66
N PRO A 50 -25.69 -17.37 -17.79
CA PRO A 50 -27.06 -16.91 -17.75
C PRO A 50 -27.36 -15.91 -18.89
N ALA A 51 -28.60 -15.41 -18.95
CA ALA A 51 -28.91 -14.27 -19.82
C ALA A 51 -28.17 -13.00 -19.36
N VAL A 52 -28.27 -12.64 -18.08
CA VAL A 52 -27.53 -11.53 -17.45
C VAL A 52 -26.97 -11.93 -16.10
N VAL A 53 -27.81 -12.35 -15.15
CA VAL A 53 -27.37 -12.77 -13.81
C VAL A 53 -28.18 -13.96 -13.33
N SER A 54 -27.52 -14.89 -12.63
CA SER A 54 -28.16 -15.98 -11.90
C SER A 54 -27.49 -16.14 -10.54
N ARG A 55 -28.26 -16.47 -9.50
CA ARG A 55 -27.75 -16.76 -8.16
C ARG A 55 -28.07 -18.21 -7.77
N ASP A 56 -27.10 -18.92 -7.20
CA ASP A 56 -27.32 -20.26 -6.65
C ASP A 56 -27.96 -20.19 -5.24
N THR A 57 -28.22 -21.35 -4.62
CA THR A 57 -28.81 -21.45 -3.28
C THR A 57 -27.94 -20.87 -2.17
N ASP A 58 -26.64 -20.75 -2.40
CA ASP A 58 -25.69 -20.12 -1.48
C ASP A 58 -25.55 -18.61 -1.75
N GLY A 59 -26.32 -18.07 -2.70
CA GLY A 59 -26.27 -16.66 -3.12
C GLY A 59 -25.08 -16.32 -4.00
N ARG A 60 -24.31 -17.28 -4.51
CA ARG A 60 -23.21 -17.00 -5.43
C ARG A 60 -23.76 -16.55 -6.78
N ALA A 61 -23.30 -15.40 -7.24
CA ALA A 61 -23.73 -14.83 -8.52
C ALA A 61 -22.86 -15.32 -9.68
N THR A 62 -23.49 -15.64 -10.80
CA THR A 62 -22.86 -15.70 -12.13
C THR A 62 -23.45 -14.57 -12.96
N VAL A 63 -22.59 -13.74 -13.55
CA VAL A 63 -22.92 -12.59 -14.38
C VAL A 63 -22.38 -12.83 -15.78
N ARG A 64 -23.18 -12.55 -16.81
CA ARG A 64 -22.75 -12.55 -18.20
C ARG A 64 -22.43 -11.12 -18.63
N ALA A 65 -21.24 -10.91 -19.19
CA ALA A 65 -20.88 -9.67 -19.84
C ALA A 65 -21.62 -9.55 -21.19
N THR A 66 -22.14 -8.37 -21.51
CA THR A 66 -22.82 -8.12 -22.78
C THR A 66 -21.91 -7.38 -23.75
N ARG A 67 -21.73 -7.92 -24.95
CA ARG A 67 -20.95 -7.24 -26.00
C ARG A 67 -21.77 -6.11 -26.60
N VAL A 68 -21.16 -4.94 -26.78
CA VAL A 68 -21.73 -3.80 -27.49
C VAL A 68 -21.00 -3.58 -28.81
N SER A 69 -21.73 -3.13 -29.84
CA SER A 69 -21.17 -2.83 -31.17
C SER A 69 -20.71 -1.37 -31.31
N GLU A 70 -21.29 -0.48 -30.51
CA GLU A 70 -20.95 0.94 -30.46
C GLU A 70 -20.29 1.24 -29.11
N PRO A 71 -19.16 1.98 -29.08
CA PRO A 71 -18.53 2.36 -27.82
C PRO A 71 -19.45 3.22 -26.96
N ILE A 72 -19.50 2.96 -25.66
CA ILE A 72 -20.24 3.78 -24.70
C ILE A 72 -19.63 5.19 -24.63
N GLN A 73 -20.48 6.21 -24.71
CA GLN A 73 -20.06 7.60 -24.54
C GLN A 73 -19.90 7.87 -23.05
N LEU A 74 -18.64 7.94 -22.60
CA LEU A 74 -18.36 8.13 -21.18
C LEU A 74 -18.69 9.57 -20.74
N ASP A 75 -19.91 9.81 -20.29
CA ASP A 75 -20.42 11.09 -19.78
C ASP A 75 -21.22 10.99 -18.47
N GLY A 76 -21.55 9.77 -18.06
CA GLY A 76 -22.24 9.47 -16.81
C GLY A 76 -23.77 9.56 -16.89
N GLN A 77 -24.41 9.72 -18.05
CA GLN A 77 -25.87 9.89 -18.14
C GLN A 77 -26.65 8.58 -18.23
N LEU A 78 -26.05 7.51 -18.75
CA LEU A 78 -26.71 6.22 -19.02
C LEU A 78 -27.92 6.33 -19.96
N ASP A 79 -27.78 7.06 -21.07
CA ASP A 79 -28.87 7.34 -22.01
C ASP A 79 -28.82 6.49 -23.30
N GLU A 80 -27.75 5.73 -23.51
CA GLU A 80 -27.63 4.79 -24.63
C GLU A 80 -28.64 3.63 -24.56
N ALA A 81 -29.09 3.16 -25.73
CA ALA A 81 -30.13 2.13 -25.86
C ALA A 81 -29.82 0.84 -25.10
N VAL A 82 -28.53 0.48 -24.99
CA VAL A 82 -28.09 -0.72 -24.24
C VAL A 82 -28.57 -0.72 -22.78
N TYR A 83 -28.70 0.45 -22.14
CA TYR A 83 -29.15 0.56 -20.76
C TYR A 83 -30.66 0.33 -20.61
N GLN A 84 -31.42 0.36 -21.71
CA GLN A 84 -32.84 -0.01 -21.76
C GLN A 84 -33.04 -1.46 -22.19
N ASP A 85 -32.20 -1.94 -23.11
CA ASP A 85 -32.34 -3.28 -23.73
C ASP A 85 -31.73 -4.40 -22.89
N VAL A 86 -30.65 -4.11 -22.16
CA VAL A 86 -29.94 -5.10 -21.35
C VAL A 86 -30.48 -5.05 -19.92
N GLN A 87 -30.99 -6.20 -19.45
CA GLN A 87 -31.38 -6.36 -18.05
C GLN A 87 -30.21 -5.99 -17.12
N PHE A 88 -30.52 -5.22 -16.07
CA PHE A 88 -29.53 -4.81 -15.08
C PHE A 88 -29.36 -5.86 -13.97
N ILE A 89 -28.21 -5.78 -13.31
CA ILE A 89 -27.86 -6.53 -12.12
C ILE A 89 -28.37 -5.74 -10.90
N THR A 90 -29.23 -6.36 -10.09
CA THR A 90 -29.81 -5.75 -8.87
C THR A 90 -29.73 -6.72 -7.68
N ASP A 91 -30.43 -6.44 -6.58
CA ASP A 91 -30.46 -7.23 -5.34
C ASP A 91 -29.08 -7.36 -4.68
N PHE A 92 -28.45 -6.22 -4.41
CA PHE A 92 -27.22 -6.19 -3.62
C PHE A 92 -27.53 -6.58 -2.18
N VAL A 93 -26.64 -7.36 -1.57
CA VAL A 93 -26.80 -7.94 -0.23
C VAL A 93 -25.87 -7.23 0.75
N GLN A 94 -26.43 -6.77 1.87
CA GLN A 94 -25.70 -6.12 2.94
C GLN A 94 -24.72 -7.08 3.62
N GLN A 95 -23.50 -6.60 3.83
CA GLN A 95 -22.57 -7.16 4.82
C GLN A 95 -22.66 -6.37 6.14
N LEU A 96 -22.90 -5.07 6.03
CA LEU A 96 -23.06 -4.15 7.15
C LEU A 96 -24.21 -3.19 6.82
N PRO A 97 -24.98 -2.73 7.82
CA PRO A 97 -24.98 -3.21 9.20
C PRO A 97 -25.61 -4.61 9.37
N ASP A 98 -26.58 -4.96 8.51
CA ASP A 98 -27.42 -6.14 8.67
C ASP A 98 -27.01 -7.25 7.69
N GLU A 99 -26.15 -8.16 8.14
CA GLU A 99 -25.62 -9.27 7.32
C GLU A 99 -26.75 -10.09 6.68
N GLY A 100 -26.75 -10.14 5.34
CA GLY A 100 -27.71 -10.91 4.54
C GLY A 100 -28.98 -10.16 4.14
N ALA A 101 -29.25 -8.97 4.68
CA ALA A 101 -30.37 -8.13 4.25
C ALA A 101 -30.16 -7.59 2.82
N LEU A 102 -31.23 -7.17 2.14
CA LEU A 102 -31.11 -6.41 0.90
C LEU A 102 -30.55 -5.02 1.18
N GLY A 103 -29.79 -4.47 0.24
CA GLY A 103 -29.31 -3.08 0.31
C GLY A 103 -30.48 -2.12 0.53
N SER A 104 -30.29 -1.14 1.42
CA SER A 104 -31.37 -0.22 1.79
C SER A 104 -31.73 0.77 0.68
N GLU A 105 -30.81 1.01 -0.25
CA GLU A 105 -31.06 1.77 -1.47
C GLU A 105 -30.81 0.88 -2.69
N ARG A 106 -31.71 0.95 -3.66
CA ARG A 106 -31.60 0.18 -4.90
C ARG A 106 -30.33 0.56 -5.67
N THR A 107 -29.67 -0.43 -6.26
CA THR A 107 -28.56 -0.21 -7.18
C THR A 107 -28.72 -1.15 -8.37
N ASP A 108 -28.74 -0.56 -9.57
CA ASP A 108 -28.81 -1.29 -10.83
C ASP A 108 -27.45 -1.16 -11.52
N ALA A 109 -26.87 -2.27 -11.97
CA ALA A 109 -25.53 -2.29 -12.57
C ALA A 109 -25.48 -3.07 -13.89
N TRP A 110 -24.55 -2.70 -14.75
CA TRP A 110 -24.30 -3.34 -16.04
C TRP A 110 -22.82 -3.67 -16.21
N VAL A 111 -22.54 -4.77 -16.89
CA VAL A 111 -21.19 -5.17 -17.29
C VAL A 111 -21.20 -5.38 -18.80
N LEU A 112 -20.58 -4.45 -19.51
CA LEU A 112 -20.56 -4.41 -20.97
C LEU A 112 -19.11 -4.49 -21.47
N PHE A 113 -18.90 -4.84 -22.73
CA PHE A 113 -17.57 -4.79 -23.34
C PHE A 113 -17.65 -4.59 -24.86
N ASP A 114 -16.59 -4.02 -25.42
CA ASP A 114 -16.37 -3.92 -26.86
C ASP A 114 -15.00 -4.55 -27.22
N ASP A 115 -14.44 -4.20 -28.38
CA ASP A 115 -13.14 -4.70 -28.84
C ASP A 115 -11.94 -4.06 -28.14
N ASP A 116 -12.12 -3.07 -27.27
CA ASP A 116 -11.01 -2.33 -26.64
C ASP A 116 -11.13 -2.24 -25.12
N ASN A 117 -12.36 -2.28 -24.60
CA ASN A 117 -12.71 -1.89 -23.24
C ASN A 117 -13.73 -2.84 -22.61
N ILE A 118 -13.60 -2.99 -21.29
CA ILE A 118 -14.71 -3.41 -20.43
C ILE A 118 -15.32 -2.17 -19.78
N TYR A 119 -16.64 -2.13 -19.75
CA TYR A 119 -17.45 -1.07 -19.15
C TYR A 119 -18.21 -1.61 -17.95
N ILE A 120 -18.19 -0.85 -16.86
CA ILE A 120 -18.99 -1.12 -15.68
C ILE A 120 -19.76 0.14 -15.34
N SER A 121 -21.07 0.04 -15.37
CA SER A 121 -21.97 1.17 -15.14
C SER A 121 -22.93 0.84 -14.01
N ALA A 122 -23.35 1.86 -13.28
CA ALA A 122 -24.39 1.69 -12.28
C ALA A 122 -25.26 2.93 -12.10
N ARG A 123 -26.54 2.69 -11.83
CA ARG A 123 -27.50 3.67 -11.34
C ARG A 123 -27.72 3.40 -9.86
N CYS A 124 -27.24 4.32 -9.03
CA CYS A 124 -27.31 4.24 -7.58
C CYS A 124 -28.45 5.14 -7.10
N TYR A 125 -29.56 4.52 -6.68
CA TYR A 125 -30.65 5.25 -6.06
C TYR A 125 -30.24 5.71 -4.66
N ASP A 126 -30.79 6.84 -4.24
CA ASP A 126 -30.58 7.40 -2.91
C ASP A 126 -31.75 8.33 -2.56
N GLU A 127 -32.61 7.92 -1.62
CA GLU A 127 -33.74 8.74 -1.15
C GLU A 127 -33.30 10.02 -0.41
N ALA A 128 -32.07 10.06 0.11
CA ALA A 128 -31.56 11.24 0.78
C ALA A 128 -31.16 12.32 -0.24
N PRO A 129 -31.40 13.61 0.05
CA PRO A 129 -30.96 14.69 -0.84
C PRO A 129 -29.44 14.73 -0.95
N GLU A 130 -28.91 15.27 -2.06
CA GLU A 130 -27.47 15.35 -2.33
C GLU A 130 -26.67 16.01 -1.19
N SER A 131 -27.28 16.97 -0.47
CA SER A 131 -26.67 17.63 0.69
C SER A 131 -26.35 16.71 1.87
N GLU A 132 -26.97 15.53 1.93
CA GLU A 132 -26.74 14.52 2.97
C GLU A 132 -25.81 13.38 2.51
N TRP A 133 -25.41 13.37 1.23
CA TRP A 133 -24.45 12.40 0.73
C TRP A 133 -23.06 12.69 1.29
N VAL A 134 -22.32 11.62 1.59
CA VAL A 134 -20.96 11.76 2.12
C VAL A 134 -19.99 11.71 0.94
N ALA A 135 -19.79 12.86 0.29
CA ALA A 135 -18.92 12.98 -0.88
C ALA A 135 -18.02 14.23 -0.74
N ASN A 136 -16.91 14.07 -0.01
CA ASN A 136 -16.04 15.16 0.42
C ASN A 136 -14.58 15.06 -0.02
N GLU A 137 -14.34 14.21 -1.00
CA GLU A 137 -13.04 14.05 -1.61
C GLU A 137 -13.23 13.65 -3.08
N MET A 138 -12.59 14.40 -3.96
CA MET A 138 -12.58 14.11 -5.40
C MET A 138 -11.19 13.75 -5.91
N ARG A 139 -10.14 14.00 -5.13
CA ARG A 139 -8.76 13.77 -5.56
C ARG A 139 -8.50 12.29 -5.76
N ARG A 140 -7.90 11.95 -6.90
CA ARG A 140 -7.52 10.58 -7.20
C ARG A 140 -6.56 9.98 -6.17
N ASP A 141 -6.77 8.70 -5.83
CA ASP A 141 -5.85 7.86 -5.03
C ASP A 141 -5.55 8.31 -3.60
N VAL A 142 -6.55 8.89 -2.91
CA VAL A 142 -6.38 9.27 -1.49
C VAL A 142 -7.25 8.48 -0.53
N GLY A 143 -6.73 8.31 0.69
CA GLY A 143 -7.38 7.51 1.73
C GLY A 143 -8.74 8.00 2.19
N GLN A 144 -9.09 9.27 1.94
CA GLN A 144 -10.39 9.82 2.30
C GLN A 144 -11.52 9.39 1.34
N LEU A 145 -11.23 9.13 0.04
CA LEU A 145 -12.24 8.61 -0.91
C LEU A 145 -12.93 7.34 -0.39
N ARG A 146 -12.16 6.53 0.33
CA ARG A 146 -12.58 5.29 0.97
C ARG A 146 -13.59 5.49 2.11
N GLN A 147 -13.74 6.72 2.59
CA GLN A 147 -14.69 7.11 3.63
C GLN A 147 -15.91 7.84 3.06
N ASN A 148 -16.10 7.82 1.74
CA ASN A 148 -17.22 8.46 1.03
C ASN A 148 -18.21 7.41 0.52
N ASP A 149 -19.41 7.88 0.21
CA ASP A 149 -20.36 7.14 -0.60
C ASP A 149 -19.67 6.77 -1.90
N SER A 150 -19.84 5.53 -2.33
CA SER A 150 -19.16 5.05 -3.53
C SER A 150 -19.85 3.85 -4.15
N PHE A 151 -19.58 3.67 -5.44
CA PHE A 151 -19.74 2.44 -6.16
C PHE A 151 -18.34 1.87 -6.45
N SER A 152 -18.17 0.56 -6.38
CA SER A 152 -16.87 -0.07 -6.57
C SER A 152 -17.00 -1.43 -7.21
N LEU A 153 -15.95 -1.85 -7.90
CA LEU A 153 -15.85 -3.19 -8.45
C LEU A 153 -14.50 -3.85 -8.09
N LEU A 154 -14.46 -5.18 -8.10
CA LEU A 154 -13.24 -5.97 -8.11
C LEU A 154 -13.29 -6.99 -9.25
N LEU A 155 -12.19 -7.08 -10.00
CA LEU A 155 -11.96 -8.05 -11.09
C LEU A 155 -10.83 -9.01 -10.72
N ASP A 156 -11.13 -10.29 -10.67
CA ASP A 156 -10.14 -11.38 -10.67
C ASP A 156 -9.96 -11.88 -12.10
N THR A 157 -9.02 -11.28 -12.83
CA THR A 157 -8.81 -11.52 -14.26
C THR A 157 -8.11 -12.85 -14.59
N PHE A 158 -7.63 -13.56 -13.57
CA PHE A 158 -7.03 -14.89 -13.70
C PHE A 158 -7.97 -16.01 -13.24
N TYR A 159 -9.06 -15.66 -12.54
CA TYR A 159 -9.99 -16.58 -11.87
C TYR A 159 -9.28 -17.49 -10.88
N ASP A 160 -8.25 -16.98 -10.20
CA ASP A 160 -7.52 -17.71 -9.17
C ASP A 160 -8.20 -17.64 -7.80
N ARG A 161 -9.31 -16.89 -7.70
CA ARG A 161 -10.12 -16.69 -6.49
C ARG A 161 -9.29 -16.17 -5.32
N ARG A 162 -8.31 -15.31 -5.62
CA ARG A 162 -7.29 -14.90 -4.66
C ARG A 162 -6.76 -13.49 -4.88
N ASN A 163 -6.48 -13.13 -6.12
CA ASN A 163 -5.91 -11.85 -6.52
C ASN A 163 -6.93 -11.07 -7.36
N GLY A 164 -6.90 -9.75 -7.28
CA GLY A 164 -7.84 -8.93 -8.06
C GLY A 164 -7.43 -7.48 -8.18
N LYS A 165 -8.08 -6.78 -9.12
CA LYS A 165 -7.96 -5.34 -9.33
C LYS A 165 -9.26 -4.68 -8.91
N ALA A 166 -9.19 -3.73 -8.00
CA ALA A 166 -10.36 -3.04 -7.46
C ALA A 166 -10.38 -1.58 -7.92
N PHE A 167 -11.58 -1.08 -8.19
CA PHE A 167 -11.84 0.29 -8.65
C PHE A 167 -12.94 0.88 -7.80
N LEU A 168 -12.82 2.15 -7.44
CA LEU A 168 -13.76 2.89 -6.61
C LEU A 168 -14.06 4.24 -7.28
N VAL A 169 -15.33 4.61 -7.32
CA VAL A 169 -15.80 5.92 -7.78
C VAL A 169 -16.82 6.48 -6.78
N SER A 170 -16.67 7.76 -6.41
CA SER A 170 -17.59 8.51 -5.56
C SER A 170 -18.62 9.30 -6.40
N PRO A 171 -19.76 9.72 -5.84
CA PRO A 171 -20.79 10.50 -6.56
C PRO A 171 -20.29 11.80 -7.20
N ILE A 172 -19.20 12.38 -6.67
CA ILE A 172 -18.60 13.62 -7.19
C ILE A 172 -17.46 13.37 -8.18
N GLY A 173 -17.32 12.14 -8.68
CA GLY A 173 -16.34 11.76 -9.68
C GLY A 173 -14.93 11.51 -9.14
N GLY A 174 -14.75 11.49 -7.81
CA GLY A 174 -13.49 11.07 -7.21
C GLY A 174 -13.28 9.57 -7.40
N PHE A 175 -12.09 9.16 -7.83
CA PHE A 175 -11.85 7.76 -8.18
C PHE A 175 -10.49 7.24 -7.71
N SER A 176 -10.39 5.94 -7.51
CA SER A 176 -9.14 5.28 -7.10
C SER A 176 -9.11 3.81 -7.46
N ASP A 177 -7.91 3.27 -7.64
CA ASP A 177 -7.66 1.88 -8.00
C ASP A 177 -6.64 1.21 -7.06
N PHE A 178 -6.81 -0.10 -6.88
CA PHE A 178 -5.99 -0.89 -5.95
C PHE A 178 -5.73 -2.29 -6.52
N GLU A 179 -4.56 -2.83 -6.22
CA GLU A 179 -4.25 -4.24 -6.44
C GLU A 179 -4.43 -5.02 -5.14
N VAL A 180 -5.28 -6.04 -5.17
CA VAL A 180 -5.58 -6.95 -4.05
C VAL A 180 -4.82 -8.25 -4.28
N SER A 181 -4.05 -8.67 -3.27
CA SER A 181 -3.32 -9.94 -3.29
C SER A 181 -3.69 -10.81 -2.09
N ASN A 182 -3.76 -12.11 -2.32
CA ASN A 182 -3.99 -13.12 -1.28
C ASN A 182 -5.20 -12.81 -0.39
N GLU A 183 -6.41 -12.62 -0.95
CA GLU A 183 -7.64 -12.38 -0.18
C GLU A 183 -7.60 -11.13 0.71
N GLY A 184 -6.96 -10.05 0.22
CA GLY A 184 -6.71 -8.85 1.01
C GLY A 184 -5.69 -9.06 2.12
N GLY A 185 -4.86 -10.10 2.02
CA GLY A 185 -3.63 -10.21 2.79
C GLY A 185 -2.75 -9.00 2.52
N ARG A 186 -2.70 -8.53 1.27
CA ARG A 186 -2.10 -7.23 0.96
C ARG A 186 -2.96 -6.48 -0.05
N VAL A 187 -3.06 -5.17 0.15
CA VAL A 187 -3.72 -4.26 -0.78
C VAL A 187 -2.72 -3.18 -1.13
N ASN A 188 -2.28 -3.19 -2.38
CA ASN A 188 -1.40 -2.17 -2.93
C ASN A 188 -2.28 -0.99 -3.37
N ILE A 189 -2.35 0.02 -2.52
CA ILE A 189 -3.18 1.20 -2.76
C ILE A 189 -2.54 2.21 -3.71
N ASP A 190 -1.27 2.01 -4.04
CA ASP A 190 -0.50 2.86 -4.94
C ASP A 190 -0.44 2.27 -6.36
N TRP A 191 -1.16 1.16 -6.61
CA TRP A 191 -1.31 0.60 -7.96
C TRP A 191 -2.19 1.51 -8.80
N ASN A 192 -1.60 2.07 -9.86
CA ASN A 192 -2.22 3.12 -10.66
C ASN A 192 -2.23 2.67 -12.13
N THR A 193 -3.36 2.15 -12.60
CA THR A 193 -3.58 1.75 -14.00
C THR A 193 -4.29 2.85 -14.80
N ILE A 194 -4.38 2.64 -16.11
CA ILE A 194 -5.07 3.55 -17.02
C ILE A 194 -6.54 3.15 -17.16
N TRP A 195 -7.43 4.00 -16.66
CA TRP A 195 -8.88 3.90 -16.80
C TRP A 195 -9.52 5.28 -16.69
N ASP A 196 -10.82 5.39 -16.95
CA ASP A 196 -11.56 6.65 -16.79
C ASP A 196 -12.98 6.37 -16.26
N SER A 197 -13.57 7.38 -15.61
CA SER A 197 -14.95 7.30 -15.11
C SER A 197 -15.67 8.64 -15.20
N ARG A 198 -17.00 8.60 -15.36
CA ARG A 198 -17.87 9.77 -15.24
C ARG A 198 -19.05 9.46 -14.34
N THR A 199 -19.59 10.51 -13.74
CA THR A 199 -20.71 10.41 -12.81
C THR A 199 -21.75 11.47 -13.14
N GLY A 200 -23.00 11.05 -13.31
CA GLY A 200 -24.16 11.92 -13.50
C GLY A 200 -25.01 12.02 -12.23
N ARG A 201 -25.94 12.97 -12.24
CA ARG A 201 -26.97 13.13 -11.20
C ARG A 201 -28.33 13.01 -11.87
N PHE A 202 -29.28 12.41 -11.16
CA PHE A 202 -30.67 12.38 -11.58
C PHE A 202 -31.57 12.53 -10.34
N ASP A 203 -32.86 12.75 -10.56
CA ASP A 203 -33.81 12.83 -9.45
C ASP A 203 -33.90 11.48 -8.72
N GLY A 204 -33.52 11.47 -7.44
CA GLY A 204 -33.46 10.25 -6.61
C GLY A 204 -32.14 9.47 -6.67
N GLY A 205 -31.03 10.05 -7.18
CA GLY A 205 -29.72 9.42 -7.04
C GLY A 205 -28.61 9.92 -7.98
N TRP A 206 -27.64 9.05 -8.23
CA TRP A 206 -26.50 9.33 -9.10
C TRP A 206 -26.12 8.11 -9.93
N THR A 207 -25.44 8.37 -11.03
CA THR A 207 -25.00 7.37 -12.00
C THR A 207 -23.49 7.35 -12.09
N VAL A 208 -22.94 6.21 -12.49
CA VAL A 208 -21.52 6.05 -12.75
C VAL A 208 -21.29 5.22 -13.99
N GLU A 209 -20.30 5.61 -14.78
CA GLU A 209 -19.75 4.82 -15.86
C GLU A 209 -18.25 4.70 -15.66
N ILE A 210 -17.73 3.49 -15.82
CA ILE A 210 -16.32 3.14 -15.66
C ILE A 210 -15.87 2.47 -16.95
N ARG A 211 -14.83 3.00 -17.58
CA ARG A 211 -14.21 2.42 -18.78
C ARG A 211 -12.80 1.96 -18.46
N ILE A 212 -12.54 0.66 -18.59
CA ILE A 212 -11.23 0.04 -18.37
C ILE A 212 -10.76 -0.59 -19.69
N PRO A 213 -9.75 -0.02 -20.36
CA PRO A 213 -9.16 -0.64 -21.53
C PRO A 213 -8.57 -2.02 -21.21
N PHE A 214 -8.78 -3.03 -22.05
CA PHE A 214 -8.20 -4.36 -21.85
C PHE A 214 -6.67 -4.31 -21.77
N LYS A 215 -6.03 -3.41 -22.54
CA LYS A 215 -4.58 -3.19 -22.48
C LYS A 215 -4.08 -2.75 -21.10
N SER A 216 -4.94 -2.18 -20.26
CA SER A 216 -4.61 -1.78 -18.87
C SER A 216 -4.67 -2.93 -17.87
N LEU A 217 -5.13 -4.12 -18.30
CA LEU A 217 -5.27 -5.31 -17.48
C LEU A 217 -4.36 -6.45 -17.97
N ARG A 218 -3.89 -7.27 -17.03
CA ARG A 218 -3.28 -8.57 -17.30
C ARG A 218 -4.36 -9.64 -17.12
N TYR A 219 -4.39 -10.63 -18.01
CA TYR A 219 -5.41 -11.69 -18.01
C TYR A 219 -4.87 -12.94 -18.71
N ARG A 220 -5.64 -14.03 -18.69
CA ARG A 220 -5.22 -15.32 -19.28
C ARG A 220 -5.08 -15.22 -20.80
N SER A 221 -4.20 -16.05 -21.38
CA SER A 221 -3.93 -16.06 -22.81
C SER A 221 -5.09 -16.51 -23.72
N SER A 222 -6.14 -17.13 -23.18
CA SER A 222 -7.35 -17.52 -23.94
C SER A 222 -8.08 -16.30 -24.53
N SER A 223 -8.81 -16.45 -25.65
CA SER A 223 -9.73 -15.40 -26.14
C SER A 223 -11.00 -15.33 -25.30
N VAL A 224 -11.57 -16.48 -24.94
CA VAL A 224 -12.71 -16.56 -24.02
C VAL A 224 -12.21 -16.47 -22.59
N GLN A 225 -12.77 -15.54 -21.83
CA GLN A 225 -12.42 -15.28 -20.45
C GLN A 225 -13.53 -15.71 -19.49
N VAL A 226 -13.08 -16.05 -18.29
CA VAL A 226 -13.93 -16.23 -17.10
C VAL A 226 -13.18 -15.52 -15.98
N TRP A 227 -13.79 -14.49 -15.39
CA TRP A 227 -13.19 -13.68 -14.33
C TRP A 227 -14.00 -13.77 -13.05
N GLY A 228 -13.42 -13.40 -11.91
CA GLY A 228 -14.20 -13.13 -10.70
C GLY A 228 -14.70 -11.69 -10.74
N LEU A 229 -15.93 -11.45 -10.31
CA LEU A 229 -16.54 -10.13 -10.23
C LEU A 229 -17.18 -9.90 -8.87
N GLN A 230 -16.84 -8.79 -8.22
CA GLN A 230 -17.58 -8.29 -7.07
C GLN A 230 -17.96 -6.84 -7.33
N LEU A 231 -19.23 -6.50 -7.14
CA LEU A 231 -19.72 -5.12 -7.18
C LEU A 231 -20.08 -4.70 -5.76
N ARG A 232 -19.93 -3.41 -5.44
CA ARG A 232 -20.21 -2.89 -4.11
C ARG A 232 -20.81 -1.49 -4.15
N ARG A 233 -21.84 -1.27 -3.34
CA ARG A 233 -22.36 0.06 -2.96
C ARG A 233 -22.01 0.35 -1.49
N ILE A 234 -21.45 1.53 -1.23
CA ILE A 234 -21.24 2.06 0.12
C ILE A 234 -22.14 3.27 0.33
N ILE A 235 -22.86 3.27 1.45
CA ILE A 235 -23.68 4.40 1.93
C ILE A 235 -23.19 4.75 3.35
N ARG A 236 -22.32 5.73 3.43
CA ARG A 236 -21.56 6.08 4.64
C ARG A 236 -22.42 6.63 5.76
N ARG A 237 -23.46 7.41 5.44
CA ARG A 237 -24.40 7.94 6.44
C ARG A 237 -25.11 6.82 7.21
N ARG A 238 -25.39 5.68 6.56
CA ARG A 238 -25.95 4.46 7.17
C ARG A 238 -24.88 3.47 7.64
N THR A 239 -23.60 3.75 7.36
CA THR A 239 -22.49 2.81 7.44
C THR A 239 -22.79 1.45 6.78
N GLU A 240 -23.46 1.52 5.64
CA GLU A 240 -23.87 0.34 4.89
C GLU A 240 -22.84 -0.03 3.84
N ALA A 241 -22.59 -1.33 3.70
CA ALA A 241 -21.81 -1.91 2.62
C ALA A 241 -22.58 -3.09 2.02
N SER A 242 -23.00 -2.94 0.78
CA SER A 242 -23.83 -3.90 0.05
C SER A 242 -23.07 -4.42 -1.17
N TYR A 243 -23.16 -5.72 -1.43
CA TYR A 243 -22.33 -6.45 -2.38
C TYR A 243 -23.16 -7.27 -3.38
N LEU A 244 -22.58 -7.63 -4.53
CA LEU A 244 -23.23 -8.50 -5.52
C LEU A 244 -23.57 -9.90 -4.94
N THR A 245 -22.69 -10.40 -4.09
CA THR A 245 -22.82 -11.71 -3.40
C THR A 245 -22.83 -11.52 -1.88
N PRO A 246 -23.48 -12.42 -1.12
CA PRO A 246 -23.42 -12.38 0.33
C PRO A 246 -21.99 -12.58 0.82
N LEU A 247 -21.57 -11.77 1.78
CA LEU A 247 -20.25 -11.88 2.41
C LEU A 247 -20.41 -12.06 3.92
N PRO A 248 -19.63 -12.95 4.54
CA PRO A 248 -19.67 -13.10 5.99
C PRO A 248 -19.20 -11.81 6.66
N ILE A 249 -19.78 -11.47 7.81
CA ILE A 249 -19.38 -10.27 8.58
C ILE A 249 -17.90 -10.27 8.97
N SER A 250 -17.27 -11.45 9.10
CA SER A 250 -15.83 -11.59 9.35
C SER A 250 -14.96 -10.98 8.23
N ALA A 251 -15.45 -10.94 6.98
CA ALA A 251 -14.74 -10.30 5.88
C ALA A 251 -14.71 -8.76 5.99
N ALA A 252 -15.56 -8.16 6.83
CA ALA A 252 -15.50 -6.74 7.16
C ALA A 252 -14.33 -6.37 8.09
N ARG A 253 -13.60 -7.35 8.66
CA ARG A 253 -12.42 -7.15 9.51
C ARG A 253 -12.65 -6.13 10.62
N GLY A 254 -13.66 -6.39 11.46
CA GLY A 254 -14.03 -5.59 12.61
C GLY A 254 -15.22 -4.67 12.37
N ASN A 255 -15.17 -3.79 11.36
CA ASN A 255 -16.34 -3.04 10.87
C ASN A 255 -16.02 -2.19 9.63
N SER A 256 -15.04 -2.61 8.83
CA SER A 256 -14.64 -1.86 7.64
C SER A 256 -15.64 -2.10 6.52
N VAL A 257 -16.34 -1.05 6.11
CA VAL A 257 -17.21 -1.07 4.91
C VAL A 257 -16.46 -1.37 3.61
N ILE A 258 -15.12 -1.41 3.65
CA ILE A 258 -14.27 -1.58 2.48
C ILE A 258 -13.70 -3.00 2.38
N ALA A 259 -13.39 -3.61 3.52
CA ALA A 259 -12.57 -4.82 3.57
C ALA A 259 -13.25 -6.04 2.94
N GLY A 260 -14.59 -6.09 2.94
CA GLY A 260 -15.36 -7.15 2.28
C GLY A 260 -15.03 -7.30 0.79
N LEU A 261 -14.78 -6.18 0.09
CA LEU A 261 -14.39 -6.21 -1.33
C LEU A 261 -13.10 -6.98 -1.57
N TRP A 262 -12.21 -7.11 -0.58
CA TRP A 262 -10.93 -7.80 -0.74
C TRP A 262 -11.03 -9.33 -0.61
N ARG A 263 -12.21 -9.87 -0.28
CA ARG A 263 -12.49 -11.31 -0.17
C ARG A 263 -12.75 -11.91 -1.56
N VAL A 264 -11.70 -12.00 -2.39
CA VAL A 264 -11.79 -12.41 -3.81
C VAL A 264 -12.42 -13.80 -3.98
N SER A 265 -12.19 -14.71 -3.04
CA SER A 265 -12.75 -16.07 -3.03
C SER A 265 -14.27 -16.14 -2.95
N GLN A 266 -14.93 -15.05 -2.56
CA GLN A 266 -16.39 -14.93 -2.46
C GLN A 266 -16.99 -14.06 -3.58
N ALA A 267 -16.18 -13.60 -4.54
CA ALA A 267 -16.67 -12.89 -5.71
C ALA A 267 -17.58 -13.79 -6.58
N GLY A 268 -18.52 -13.17 -7.30
CA GLY A 268 -19.27 -13.86 -8.35
C GLY A 268 -18.38 -14.28 -9.53
N SER A 269 -18.94 -15.00 -10.49
CA SER A 269 -18.27 -15.36 -11.74
C SER A 269 -18.75 -14.48 -12.89
N LEU A 270 -17.83 -13.87 -13.63
CA LEU A 270 -18.09 -13.17 -14.88
C LEU A 270 -17.77 -14.07 -16.06
N VAL A 271 -18.75 -14.30 -16.94
CA VAL A 271 -18.65 -15.16 -18.13
C VAL A 271 -19.12 -14.42 -19.38
N GLY A 272 -18.92 -15.02 -20.56
CA GLY A 272 -19.34 -14.42 -21.84
C GLY A 272 -18.46 -13.26 -22.29
N LEU A 273 -17.25 -13.14 -21.71
CA LEU A 273 -16.28 -12.11 -22.05
C LEU A 273 -15.31 -12.64 -23.10
N GLU A 274 -15.21 -11.93 -24.22
CA GLU A 274 -14.25 -12.20 -25.29
C GLU A 274 -13.26 -11.06 -25.37
N VAL A 275 -11.98 -11.36 -25.17
CA VAL A 275 -10.92 -10.34 -25.20
C VAL A 275 -10.28 -10.25 -26.57
N PRO A 276 -9.71 -9.08 -26.94
CA PRO A 276 -9.11 -8.88 -28.25
C PRO A 276 -7.97 -9.87 -28.52
N ALA A 277 -7.80 -10.24 -29.79
CA ALA A 277 -6.60 -10.92 -30.26
C ALA A 277 -5.37 -10.03 -30.02
N GLU A 278 -4.21 -10.66 -29.82
CA GLU A 278 -2.98 -10.03 -29.32
C GLU A 278 -2.77 -8.58 -29.78
N SER A 279 -2.88 -7.62 -28.85
CA SER A 279 -2.31 -6.29 -29.01
C SER A 279 -0.91 -6.28 -28.42
N LEU A 280 0.03 -5.64 -29.13
CA LEU A 280 1.30 -5.25 -28.53
C LEU A 280 0.98 -4.51 -27.23
N LYS A 281 1.60 -4.91 -26.12
CA LYS A 281 1.48 -4.17 -24.85
C LYS A 281 2.79 -3.47 -24.60
N LEU A 282 3.04 -2.40 -25.35
CA LEU A 282 4.25 -1.58 -25.20
C LEU A 282 3.87 -0.20 -24.67
N GLU A 283 4.41 0.14 -23.50
CA GLU A 283 4.26 1.46 -22.91
C GLU A 283 5.64 2.09 -22.75
N VAL A 284 5.79 3.34 -23.18
CA VAL A 284 7.03 4.12 -23.04
C VAL A 284 6.70 5.41 -22.32
N LYS A 285 7.41 5.69 -21.24
CA LYS A 285 7.18 6.85 -20.37
C LYS A 285 8.48 7.67 -20.23
N PRO A 286 8.84 8.49 -21.22
CA PRO A 286 9.90 9.47 -21.05
C PRO A 286 9.52 10.50 -19.98
N TYR A 287 10.53 10.98 -19.26
CA TYR A 287 10.37 12.05 -18.29
C TYR A 287 11.58 13.00 -18.29
N ALA A 288 11.35 14.23 -17.86
CA ALA A 288 12.37 15.22 -17.63
C ALA A 288 12.10 15.96 -16.31
N ILE A 289 13.17 16.33 -15.60
CA ILE A 289 13.14 17.02 -14.32
C ILE A 289 14.10 18.20 -14.39
N GLY A 290 13.62 19.36 -13.97
CA GLY A 290 14.46 20.50 -13.63
C GLY A 290 14.32 20.79 -12.14
N ARG A 291 15.44 21.06 -11.47
CA ARG A 291 15.45 21.49 -10.07
C ARG A 291 16.42 22.63 -9.83
N VAL A 292 16.09 23.46 -8.86
CA VAL A 292 17.01 24.45 -8.29
C VAL A 292 17.03 24.23 -6.78
N THR A 293 18.21 23.95 -6.24
CA THR A 293 18.39 23.62 -4.82
C THR A 293 19.34 24.57 -4.13
N THR A 294 18.99 24.95 -2.90
CA THR A 294 19.87 25.64 -1.95
C THR A 294 19.93 24.76 -0.71
N ASP A 295 21.15 24.44 -0.27
CA ASP A 295 21.41 23.72 0.96
C ASP A 295 22.55 24.43 1.69
N LEU A 296 22.20 25.17 2.73
CA LEU A 296 23.15 25.91 3.55
C LEU A 296 23.74 25.07 4.68
N THR A 297 23.29 23.83 4.84
CA THR A 297 23.82 22.85 5.80
C THR A 297 24.87 21.92 5.21
N ALA A 298 24.93 21.83 3.87
CA ALA A 298 25.98 21.12 3.15
C ALA A 298 27.37 21.76 3.35
N ALA A 299 28.41 20.94 3.28
CA ALA A 299 29.81 21.38 3.34
C ALA A 299 30.56 20.94 2.06
N PRO A 300 30.82 21.85 1.10
CA PRO A 300 30.51 23.28 1.10
C PRO A 300 29.02 23.57 0.88
N ALA A 301 28.57 24.76 1.32
CA ALA A 301 27.18 25.19 1.16
C ALA A 301 26.82 25.37 -0.33
N VAL A 302 25.64 24.88 -0.71
CA VAL A 302 25.12 24.92 -2.07
C VAL A 302 24.06 26.01 -2.18
N ARG A 303 24.13 26.87 -3.20
CA ARG A 303 23.18 27.99 -3.37
C ARG A 303 22.66 28.06 -4.79
N ASN A 304 21.34 28.03 -4.93
CA ASN A 304 20.61 28.12 -6.20
C ASN A 304 21.22 27.22 -7.30
N ASP A 305 21.67 26.03 -6.93
CA ASP A 305 22.32 25.10 -7.84
C ASP A 305 21.27 24.48 -8.77
N PRO A 306 21.34 24.77 -10.09
CA PRO A 306 20.43 24.18 -11.06
C PRO A 306 20.92 22.78 -11.44
N ALA A 307 20.01 21.81 -11.42
CA ALA A 307 20.27 20.48 -11.92
C ALA A 307 19.10 20.00 -12.78
N GLY A 308 19.41 19.14 -13.75
CA GLY A 308 18.41 18.53 -14.61
C GLY A 308 18.73 17.07 -14.87
N THR A 309 17.67 16.25 -14.95
CA THR A 309 17.78 14.84 -15.30
C THR A 309 16.67 14.46 -16.27
N ALA A 310 16.96 13.48 -17.12
CA ALA A 310 15.97 12.89 -18.01
C ALA A 310 16.20 11.39 -18.05
N GLY A 311 15.12 10.65 -18.19
CA GLY A 311 15.13 9.20 -18.26
C GLY A 311 13.85 8.70 -18.91
N PHE A 312 13.71 7.39 -18.98
CA PHE A 312 12.50 6.78 -19.49
C PHE A 312 12.28 5.41 -18.87
N ASP A 313 11.02 5.04 -18.76
CA ASP A 313 10.59 3.71 -18.39
C ASP A 313 9.90 3.05 -19.59
N VAL A 314 10.15 1.76 -19.79
CA VAL A 314 9.51 0.93 -20.82
C VAL A 314 8.83 -0.24 -20.15
N LYS A 315 7.57 -0.49 -20.50
CA LYS A 315 6.86 -1.71 -20.14
C LYS A 315 6.53 -2.49 -21.40
N TYR A 316 6.84 -3.78 -21.38
CA TYR A 316 6.57 -4.70 -22.47
C TYR A 316 5.87 -5.96 -21.97
N GLY A 317 4.67 -6.22 -22.47
CA GLY A 317 3.96 -7.48 -22.22
C GLY A 317 4.57 -8.62 -23.02
N VAL A 318 5.45 -9.41 -22.39
CA VAL A 318 6.08 -10.60 -22.98
C VAL A 318 5.02 -11.63 -23.36
N THR A 319 4.02 -11.81 -22.49
CA THR A 319 2.79 -12.57 -22.76
C THR A 319 1.60 -11.83 -22.14
N ARG A 320 0.37 -12.34 -22.29
CA ARG A 320 -0.81 -11.73 -21.63
C ARG A 320 -0.73 -11.74 -20.09
N ASN A 321 0.11 -12.61 -19.52
CA ASN A 321 0.28 -12.83 -18.10
C ASN A 321 1.71 -12.57 -17.56
N LEU A 322 2.67 -12.17 -18.41
CA LEU A 322 4.06 -11.87 -18.04
C LEU A 322 4.49 -10.53 -18.61
N THR A 323 5.09 -9.67 -17.79
CA THR A 323 5.47 -8.30 -18.17
C THR A 323 6.91 -8.02 -17.78
N ALA A 324 7.65 -7.43 -18.71
CA ALA A 324 8.99 -6.92 -18.51
C ALA A 324 8.93 -5.38 -18.38
N ASP A 325 9.52 -4.84 -17.32
CA ASP A 325 9.70 -3.40 -17.11
C ASP A 325 11.19 -3.08 -17.19
N PHE A 326 11.55 -2.02 -17.90
CA PHE A 326 12.90 -1.51 -18.01
C PHE A 326 12.92 -0.04 -17.63
N THR A 327 13.96 0.38 -16.93
CA THR A 327 14.18 1.78 -16.59
C THR A 327 15.60 2.18 -16.95
N TYR A 328 15.74 3.38 -17.49
CA TYR A 328 17.02 4.03 -17.73
C TYR A 328 17.05 5.38 -17.05
N ASN A 329 18.07 5.61 -16.23
CA ASN A 329 18.17 6.76 -15.34
C ASN A 329 16.86 6.96 -14.58
N THR A 330 16.47 6.01 -13.72
CA THR A 330 15.15 6.05 -13.08
C THR A 330 14.97 7.31 -12.24
N ASP A 331 13.74 7.82 -12.18
CA ASP A 331 13.46 8.96 -11.32
C ASP A 331 13.27 8.54 -9.85
N PHE A 332 14.11 9.06 -8.97
CA PHE A 332 13.94 8.99 -7.51
C PHE A 332 13.40 10.28 -6.88
N ALA A 333 13.34 11.36 -7.64
CA ALA A 333 12.90 12.68 -7.21
C ALA A 333 11.37 12.83 -7.13
N GLN A 334 10.59 11.74 -7.10
CA GLN A 334 9.22 11.77 -6.56
C GLN A 334 9.24 11.90 -5.02
N VAL A 335 9.95 12.91 -4.53
CA VAL A 335 10.01 13.21 -3.10
C VAL A 335 8.78 14.05 -2.76
N GLU A 336 7.69 13.36 -2.44
CA GLU A 336 6.93 13.87 -1.30
C GLU A 336 7.89 13.98 -0.12
N VAL A 337 8.06 15.18 0.43
CA VAL A 337 8.85 15.37 1.66
C VAL A 337 8.32 14.39 2.69
N ASP A 338 9.19 13.51 3.18
CA ASP A 338 8.82 12.60 4.25
C ASP A 338 8.44 13.45 5.47
N GLU A 339 7.25 13.21 6.01
CA GLU A 339 6.76 14.01 7.14
C GLU A 339 7.74 13.91 8.32
N GLN A 340 8.12 15.03 8.93
CA GLN A 340 9.06 14.97 10.05
C GLN A 340 8.38 14.24 11.21
N ARG A 341 8.93 13.09 11.61
CA ARG A 341 8.44 12.26 12.71
C ARG A 341 9.46 12.32 13.84
N VAL A 342 8.99 12.77 15.02
CA VAL A 342 9.77 12.65 16.25
C VAL A 342 9.82 11.17 16.63
N ASN A 343 11.03 10.64 16.71
CA ASN A 343 11.28 9.27 17.12
C ASN A 343 11.82 9.28 18.56
N LEU A 344 10.96 8.92 19.52
CA LEU A 344 11.34 8.78 20.94
C LEU A 344 11.78 7.35 21.28
N THR A 345 12.06 6.53 20.26
CA THR A 345 12.50 5.15 20.41
C THR A 345 13.92 5.00 19.90
N ARG A 346 14.65 3.99 20.39
CA ARG A 346 16.03 3.68 19.95
C ARG A 346 16.13 3.08 18.55
N PHE A 347 15.01 2.91 17.82
CA PHE A 347 14.98 2.19 16.54
C PHE A 347 14.69 3.12 15.37
N SER A 348 15.36 2.91 14.24
CA SER A 348 15.12 3.67 13.01
C SER A 348 13.68 3.52 12.51
N LEU A 349 13.17 4.58 11.88
CA LEU A 349 11.84 4.61 11.29
C LEU A 349 11.82 3.85 9.94
N PHE A 350 10.73 3.12 9.69
CA PHE A 350 10.45 2.50 8.39
C PHE A 350 9.71 3.50 7.50
N PHE A 351 10.23 3.78 6.31
CA PHE A 351 9.59 4.64 5.32
C PHE A 351 9.10 3.81 4.13
N PRO A 352 7.86 3.98 3.65
CA PRO A 352 7.35 3.20 2.51
C PRO A 352 8.07 3.55 1.20
N GLU A 353 8.06 2.61 0.25
CA GLU A 353 8.44 2.85 -1.16
C GLU A 353 7.42 3.76 -1.83
N LYS A 354 7.87 4.69 -2.70
CA LYS A 354 7.00 5.63 -3.43
C LYS A 354 7.26 5.67 -4.94
N ARG A 355 8.31 5.00 -5.43
CA ARG A 355 8.71 5.04 -6.84
C ARG A 355 7.91 4.03 -7.65
N GLU A 356 7.26 4.50 -8.71
CA GLU A 356 6.34 3.74 -9.57
C GLU A 356 6.94 2.40 -10.05
N PHE A 357 8.21 2.41 -10.50
CA PHE A 357 8.94 1.22 -10.95
C PHE A 357 8.97 0.09 -9.90
N PHE A 358 8.98 0.41 -8.60
CA PHE A 358 8.98 -0.59 -7.52
C PHE A 358 7.59 -0.86 -6.93
N LEU A 359 6.61 0.02 -7.18
CA LEU A 359 5.27 -0.09 -6.61
C LEU A 359 4.39 -1.08 -7.38
N GLU A 360 4.44 -1.05 -8.70
CA GLU A 360 3.65 -1.96 -9.52
C GLU A 360 4.12 -3.40 -9.30
N SER A 361 3.21 -4.38 -9.23
CA SER A 361 3.58 -5.80 -9.09
C SER A 361 4.48 -6.08 -7.86
N ARG A 362 4.50 -5.18 -6.86
CA ARG A 362 5.25 -5.38 -5.62
C ARG A 362 4.81 -6.65 -4.90
N GLY A 363 3.55 -7.07 -5.08
CA GLY A 363 3.01 -8.32 -4.56
C GLY A 363 3.75 -9.56 -5.05
N ASN A 364 4.37 -9.52 -6.23
CA ASN A 364 5.16 -10.63 -6.78
C ASN A 364 6.48 -10.85 -6.05
N PHE A 365 6.97 -9.90 -5.25
CA PHE A 365 8.21 -10.02 -4.47
C PHE A 365 7.96 -10.16 -2.96
N ASP A 366 6.69 -10.22 -2.53
CA ASP A 366 6.37 -10.36 -1.11
C ASP A 366 6.92 -11.68 -0.55
N PHE A 367 7.58 -11.58 0.60
CA PHE A 367 8.14 -12.70 1.34
C PHE A 367 7.69 -12.59 2.79
N ALA A 368 6.97 -13.61 3.27
CA ALA A 368 6.63 -13.78 4.68
C ALA A 368 5.95 -12.58 5.39
N GLN A 369 5.39 -11.63 4.63
CA GLN A 369 4.68 -10.48 5.19
C GLN A 369 3.21 -10.83 5.43
N GLY A 370 2.85 -10.93 6.70
CA GLY A 370 1.46 -11.09 7.14
C GLY A 370 0.66 -9.81 6.89
N GLY A 371 -0.57 -10.00 6.42
CA GLY A 371 -1.44 -8.89 6.06
C GLY A 371 -1.87 -8.00 7.20
N GLY A 372 -1.72 -6.69 6.98
CA GLY A 372 -2.56 -5.65 7.58
C GLY A 372 -2.41 -5.41 9.08
N GLY A 373 -1.58 -4.42 9.42
CA GLY A 373 -1.73 -3.63 10.65
C GLY A 373 -0.84 -4.08 11.81
N GLY A 374 0.26 -3.37 12.02
CA GLY A 374 0.82 -2.96 13.33
C GLY A 374 1.28 -4.00 14.36
N ASP A 375 0.64 -5.17 14.44
CA ASP A 375 0.65 -6.04 15.62
C ASP A 375 1.30 -7.41 15.34
N GLY A 376 1.93 -7.58 14.18
CA GLY A 376 2.74 -8.76 13.86
C GLY A 376 4.17 -8.66 14.45
N PRO A 377 4.87 -9.79 14.64
CA PRO A 377 6.29 -9.78 15.02
C PRO A 377 7.06 -8.88 14.06
N GLY A 378 8.12 -8.19 14.53
CA GLY A 378 8.96 -7.29 13.74
C GLY A 378 9.82 -7.98 12.69
N ALA A 379 9.21 -8.89 11.91
CA ALA A 379 9.85 -9.81 11.00
C ALA A 379 10.69 -9.03 9.97
N PRO A 380 11.89 -9.53 9.69
CA PRO A 380 12.76 -8.93 8.70
C PRO A 380 12.10 -9.01 7.33
N THR A 381 12.27 -7.94 6.56
CA THR A 381 11.90 -7.93 5.15
C THR A 381 13.11 -8.31 4.34
N LEU A 382 13.08 -9.40 3.56
CA LEU A 382 14.25 -9.83 2.77
C LEU A 382 14.53 -8.94 1.56
N PHE A 383 13.48 -8.35 0.99
CA PHE A 383 13.59 -7.42 -0.13
C PHE A 383 12.87 -6.10 0.19
N PHE A 384 13.66 -5.03 0.37
CA PHE A 384 13.13 -3.69 0.60
C PHE A 384 13.70 -2.74 -0.46
N SER A 385 12.93 -2.55 -1.52
CA SER A 385 13.33 -1.79 -2.72
C SER A 385 13.91 -0.40 -2.41
N ARG A 386 13.43 0.28 -1.35
CA ARG A 386 13.91 1.60 -0.95
C ARG A 386 15.40 1.64 -0.62
N ARG A 387 16.04 0.51 -0.27
CA ARG A 387 17.51 0.45 -0.11
C ARG A 387 18.28 0.51 -1.42
N ILE A 388 17.63 0.25 -2.56
CA ILE A 388 18.28 0.33 -3.86
C ILE A 388 18.29 1.80 -4.29
N GLY A 389 19.49 2.34 -4.56
CA GLY A 389 19.69 3.74 -4.91
C GLY A 389 19.74 4.69 -3.71
N LEU A 390 19.92 4.17 -2.50
CA LEU A 390 20.21 4.97 -1.29
C LEU A 390 21.40 4.37 -0.53
N GLN A 391 22.36 5.20 -0.11
CA GLN A 391 23.45 4.82 0.78
C GLN A 391 23.70 5.93 1.80
N ALA A 392 23.78 5.58 3.09
CA ALA A 392 23.92 6.53 4.20
C ALA A 392 22.87 7.66 4.27
N GLY A 393 21.75 7.54 3.55
CA GLY A 393 20.72 8.58 3.44
C GLY A 393 20.81 9.40 2.15
N ASP A 394 21.92 9.29 1.41
CA ASP A 394 22.14 9.97 0.14
C ASP A 394 21.62 9.15 -1.03
N ALA A 395 21.15 9.86 -2.06
CA ALA A 395 20.72 9.26 -3.31
C ALA A 395 21.91 8.80 -4.15
N VAL A 396 21.91 7.51 -4.51
CA VAL A 396 22.85 6.93 -5.48
C VAL A 396 22.10 6.70 -6.79
N PRO A 397 22.52 7.29 -7.91
CA PRO A 397 21.83 7.13 -9.19
C PRO A 397 21.68 5.65 -9.59
N ILE A 398 20.49 5.26 -10.06
CA ILE A 398 20.33 4.00 -10.83
C ILE A 398 20.59 4.32 -12.29
N LEU A 399 21.58 3.65 -12.86
CA LEU A 399 21.92 3.80 -14.28
C LEU A 399 20.87 3.11 -15.14
N ALA A 400 20.57 1.85 -14.82
CA ALA A 400 19.56 1.06 -15.51
C ALA A 400 19.03 -0.06 -14.60
N GLY A 401 17.82 -0.51 -14.89
CA GLY A 401 17.21 -1.65 -14.21
C GLY A 401 16.23 -2.38 -15.11
N GLY A 402 16.10 -3.68 -14.87
CA GLY A 402 15.14 -4.54 -15.54
C GLY A 402 14.38 -5.37 -14.52
N ARG A 403 13.10 -5.58 -14.78
CA ARG A 403 12.20 -6.39 -13.95
C ARG A 403 11.32 -7.25 -14.83
N LEU A 404 11.04 -8.48 -14.39
CA LEU A 404 10.11 -9.39 -15.02
C LEU A 404 9.13 -9.91 -13.97
N THR A 405 7.83 -9.68 -14.16
CA THR A 405 6.80 -10.10 -13.20
C THR A 405 5.58 -10.68 -13.90
N GLY A 406 4.96 -11.69 -13.29
CA GLY A 406 3.72 -12.26 -13.80
C GLY A 406 3.54 -13.73 -13.42
N LYS A 407 2.78 -14.45 -14.24
CA LYS A 407 2.51 -15.88 -14.09
C LYS A 407 3.15 -16.67 -15.24
N VAL A 408 3.79 -17.78 -14.90
CA VAL A 408 4.30 -18.79 -15.85
C VAL A 408 3.76 -20.15 -15.42
N GLY A 409 2.80 -20.68 -16.17
CA GLY A 409 2.06 -21.87 -15.76
C GLY A 409 1.36 -21.66 -14.41
N ALA A 410 1.68 -22.51 -13.43
CA ALA A 410 1.12 -22.43 -12.07
C ALA A 410 1.90 -21.50 -11.12
N PHE A 411 3.01 -20.91 -11.57
CA PHE A 411 3.92 -20.14 -10.72
C PHE A 411 3.75 -18.64 -10.93
N ASP A 412 3.69 -17.90 -9.83
CA ASP A 412 3.98 -16.47 -9.80
C ASP A 412 5.50 -16.28 -9.79
N VAL A 413 6.00 -15.47 -10.70
CA VAL A 413 7.44 -15.19 -10.84
C VAL A 413 7.71 -13.69 -10.69
N GLY A 414 8.83 -13.38 -10.06
CA GLY A 414 9.39 -12.03 -9.96
C GLY A 414 10.90 -12.10 -10.11
N ALA A 415 11.46 -11.42 -11.10
CA ALA A 415 12.90 -11.24 -11.26
C ALA A 415 13.22 -9.76 -11.39
N LEU A 416 14.30 -9.32 -10.75
CA LEU A 416 14.76 -7.93 -10.76
C LEU A 416 16.29 -7.92 -10.87
N ASN A 417 16.82 -7.09 -11.75
CA ASN A 417 18.24 -6.76 -11.81
C ASN A 417 18.43 -5.25 -11.99
N ILE A 418 19.22 -4.63 -11.12
CA ILE A 418 19.42 -3.17 -11.13
C ILE A 418 20.91 -2.87 -10.95
N GLN A 419 21.41 -1.90 -11.71
CA GLN A 419 22.74 -1.33 -11.55
C GLN A 419 22.67 0.10 -11.01
N THR A 420 23.33 0.35 -9.87
CA THR A 420 23.58 1.70 -9.37
C THR A 420 24.97 2.19 -9.77
N ASP A 421 25.13 3.50 -9.83
CA ASP A 421 26.41 4.16 -10.03
C ASP A 421 27.26 4.15 -8.74
N ASP A 422 28.49 4.66 -8.83
CA ASP A 422 29.25 5.05 -7.64
C ASP A 422 28.90 6.47 -7.16
N SER A 423 29.28 6.80 -5.93
CA SER A 423 29.10 8.14 -5.35
C SER A 423 30.16 8.39 -4.30
N LEU A 424 31.07 9.33 -4.61
CA LEU A 424 32.16 9.73 -3.71
C LEU A 424 31.65 10.41 -2.44
N VAL A 425 30.49 11.08 -2.49
CA VAL A 425 29.90 11.78 -1.34
C VAL A 425 29.41 10.79 -0.27
N SER A 426 28.91 9.63 -0.70
CA SER A 426 28.32 8.61 0.19
C SER A 426 29.17 7.34 0.32
N ASP A 427 30.41 7.37 -0.21
CA ASP A 427 31.30 6.22 -0.37
C ASP A 427 30.61 5.01 -1.02
N ALA A 428 29.69 5.26 -1.95
CA ALA A 428 28.97 4.22 -2.65
C ALA A 428 29.80 3.72 -3.82
N ARG A 429 29.96 2.40 -3.91
CA ARG A 429 30.55 1.74 -5.08
C ARG A 429 29.45 1.31 -6.04
N SER A 430 29.77 1.28 -7.33
CA SER A 430 28.87 0.73 -8.35
C SER A 430 28.44 -0.69 -7.96
N THR A 431 27.12 -0.89 -7.81
CA THR A 431 26.56 -2.10 -7.19
C THR A 431 25.44 -2.67 -8.05
N ASN A 432 25.49 -3.99 -8.26
CA ASN A 432 24.41 -4.74 -8.88
C ASN A 432 23.52 -5.38 -7.81
N PHE A 433 22.21 -5.25 -7.99
CA PHE A 433 21.18 -5.83 -7.13
C PHE A 433 20.39 -6.85 -7.95
N THR A 434 20.30 -8.08 -7.45
CA THR A 434 19.49 -9.14 -8.06
C THR A 434 18.47 -9.65 -7.05
N VAL A 435 17.23 -9.83 -7.48
CA VAL A 435 16.16 -10.45 -6.68
C VAL A 435 15.41 -11.45 -7.55
N LEU A 436 15.23 -12.66 -7.05
CA LEU A 436 14.44 -13.72 -7.69
C LEU A 436 13.40 -14.22 -6.70
N ARG A 437 12.15 -14.34 -7.13
CA ARG A 437 11.02 -14.83 -6.36
C ARG A 437 10.22 -15.81 -7.22
N ILE A 438 9.92 -16.96 -6.64
CA ILE A 438 8.98 -17.93 -7.20
C ILE A 438 7.98 -18.34 -6.13
N LYS A 439 6.69 -18.28 -6.46
CA LYS A 439 5.60 -18.64 -5.55
C LYS A 439 4.60 -19.50 -6.30
N GLN A 440 4.07 -20.50 -5.61
CA GLN A 440 3.04 -21.37 -6.14
C GLN A 440 1.80 -21.30 -5.25
N ASP A 441 0.65 -21.18 -5.88
CA ASP A 441 -0.63 -21.34 -5.22
C ASP A 441 -0.89 -22.84 -4.97
N ILE A 442 -1.18 -23.21 -3.72
CA ILE A 442 -1.51 -24.55 -3.29
C ILE A 442 -2.84 -24.57 -2.53
N LEU A 443 -3.54 -25.70 -2.54
CA LEU A 443 -4.88 -25.81 -1.95
C LEU A 443 -5.81 -24.70 -2.49
N ARG A 444 -6.92 -24.42 -1.80
CA ARG A 444 -7.87 -23.39 -2.24
C ARG A 444 -7.35 -21.96 -2.03
N ARG A 445 -6.68 -21.68 -0.90
CA ARG A 445 -6.32 -20.32 -0.44
C ARG A 445 -4.90 -20.20 0.14
N SER A 446 -4.01 -21.16 -0.14
CA SER A 446 -2.68 -21.25 0.47
C SER A 446 -1.55 -21.03 -0.55
N THR A 447 -0.39 -20.55 -0.10
CA THR A 447 0.78 -20.31 -0.95
C THR A 447 2.04 -20.85 -0.31
N VAL A 448 2.98 -21.26 -1.14
CA VAL A 448 4.36 -21.54 -0.77
C VAL A 448 5.29 -20.85 -1.75
N GLY A 449 6.49 -20.48 -1.32
CA GLY A 449 7.43 -19.87 -2.23
C GLY A 449 8.85 -19.76 -1.69
N GLY A 450 9.75 -19.39 -2.58
CA GLY A 450 11.14 -19.05 -2.26
C GLY A 450 11.57 -17.70 -2.81
N ILE A 451 12.53 -17.08 -2.15
CA ILE A 451 13.18 -15.84 -2.56
C ILE A 451 14.70 -15.97 -2.47
N PHE A 452 15.38 -15.30 -3.40
CA PHE A 452 16.82 -15.08 -3.39
C PHE A 452 17.11 -13.60 -3.63
N THR A 453 18.04 -13.04 -2.87
CA THR A 453 18.53 -11.67 -3.06
C THR A 453 20.05 -11.66 -3.08
N ASN A 454 20.65 -10.87 -3.97
CA ASN A 454 22.10 -10.70 -4.07
C ASN A 454 22.47 -9.24 -4.28
N ARG A 455 23.34 -8.73 -3.40
CA ARG A 455 24.03 -7.44 -3.55
C ARG A 455 25.49 -7.71 -3.88
N SER A 456 25.96 -7.24 -5.03
CA SER A 456 27.31 -7.57 -5.53
C SER A 456 28.45 -6.98 -4.70
N VAL A 457 28.19 -5.87 -3.98
CA VAL A 457 29.14 -5.20 -3.10
C VAL A 457 28.52 -5.09 -1.71
N SER A 458 29.07 -5.80 -0.73
CA SER A 458 28.58 -5.81 0.64
C SER A 458 28.84 -4.48 1.34
N LEU A 459 27.93 -4.09 2.22
CA LEU A 459 28.09 -2.96 3.13
C LEU A 459 28.92 -3.34 4.37
N ALA A 460 29.05 -4.62 4.68
CA ALA A 460 29.76 -5.13 5.84
C ALA A 460 31.24 -5.49 5.57
N GLY A 461 31.71 -5.37 4.32
CA GLY A 461 33.08 -5.67 3.93
C GLY A 461 33.23 -6.06 2.46
N ASP A 462 34.31 -6.76 2.13
CA ASP A 462 34.59 -7.20 0.77
C ASP A 462 33.64 -8.30 0.27
N GLY A 463 33.36 -8.26 -1.04
CA GLY A 463 32.56 -9.25 -1.77
C GLY A 463 31.06 -8.97 -1.72
N SER A 464 30.22 -10.02 -1.73
CA SER A 464 28.76 -9.92 -1.91
C SER A 464 27.97 -10.28 -0.65
N ASN A 465 26.76 -9.74 -0.53
CA ASN A 465 25.75 -10.18 0.44
C ASN A 465 24.63 -10.93 -0.27
N GLN A 466 24.32 -12.14 0.20
CA GLN A 466 23.27 -12.99 -0.35
C GLN A 466 22.27 -13.36 0.74
N ALA A 467 20.99 -13.45 0.39
CA ALA A 467 19.97 -13.97 1.29
C ALA A 467 19.05 -14.95 0.55
N TYR A 468 18.65 -16.01 1.25
CA TYR A 468 17.78 -17.06 0.78
C TYR A 468 16.62 -17.18 1.75
N GLY A 469 15.41 -17.44 1.25
CA GLY A 469 14.27 -17.67 2.11
C GLY A 469 13.22 -18.57 1.49
N LEU A 470 12.53 -19.32 2.34
CA LEU A 470 11.33 -20.08 2.01
C LEU A 470 10.18 -19.61 2.92
N ASP A 471 9.01 -19.40 2.35
CA ASP A 471 7.82 -18.96 3.08
C ASP A 471 6.57 -19.74 2.68
N GLY A 472 5.63 -19.82 3.63
CA GLY A 472 4.34 -20.45 3.43
C GLY A 472 3.23 -19.67 4.14
N ARG A 473 2.08 -19.56 3.48
CA ARG A 473 0.84 -19.01 4.05
C ARG A 473 -0.28 -20.01 3.79
N PHE A 474 -0.88 -20.51 4.85
CA PHE A 474 -1.97 -21.46 4.79
C PHE A 474 -3.23 -20.84 5.35
N ALA A 475 -4.26 -20.70 4.52
CA ALA A 475 -5.57 -20.21 4.93
C ALA A 475 -6.57 -21.36 4.91
N PHE A 476 -7.12 -21.67 6.08
CA PHE A 476 -8.11 -22.71 6.31
C PHE A 476 -9.42 -22.08 6.76
N TYR A 477 -10.56 -22.64 6.32
CA TYR A 477 -11.89 -22.08 6.60
C TYR A 477 -11.97 -20.59 6.20
N ASP A 478 -12.73 -19.78 6.95
CA ASP A 478 -12.88 -18.35 6.67
C ASP A 478 -11.89 -17.46 7.41
N ASP A 479 -11.38 -17.93 8.54
CA ASP A 479 -10.80 -17.11 9.59
C ASP A 479 -9.54 -17.72 10.24
N VAL A 480 -9.12 -18.93 9.86
CA VAL A 480 -7.87 -19.54 10.35
C VAL A 480 -6.74 -19.34 9.35
N ASN A 481 -5.67 -18.70 9.79
CA ASN A 481 -4.47 -18.47 8.98
C ASN A 481 -3.23 -18.91 9.74
N LEU A 482 -2.38 -19.68 9.06
CA LEU A 482 -1.02 -20.01 9.48
C LEU A 482 -0.05 -19.38 8.50
N GLN A 483 1.03 -18.80 8.99
CA GLN A 483 2.12 -18.33 8.14
C GLN A 483 3.46 -18.60 8.81
N GLY A 484 4.49 -18.77 8.01
CA GLY A 484 5.84 -18.93 8.52
C GLY A 484 6.89 -18.80 7.43
N TYR A 485 8.13 -18.63 7.86
CA TYR A 485 9.27 -18.60 6.97
C TYR A 485 10.54 -19.08 7.66
N VAL A 486 11.51 -19.46 6.83
CA VAL A 486 12.91 -19.65 7.21
C VAL A 486 13.77 -18.91 6.19
N ALA A 487 14.80 -18.24 6.66
CA ALA A 487 15.73 -17.47 5.85
C ALA A 487 17.15 -17.55 6.40
N GLN A 488 18.13 -17.37 5.52
CA GLN A 488 19.55 -17.34 5.87
C GLN A 488 20.27 -16.31 5.02
N THR A 489 21.30 -15.67 5.58
CA THR A 489 22.16 -14.72 4.86
C THR A 489 23.58 -15.23 4.80
N ARG A 490 24.28 -14.94 3.70
CA ARG A 490 25.70 -15.24 3.52
C ARG A 490 26.46 -13.95 3.22
N THR A 491 27.44 -13.63 4.05
CA THR A 491 28.33 -12.48 3.92
C THR A 491 29.75 -12.92 4.25
N ILE A 492 30.75 -12.50 3.47
CA ILE A 492 32.15 -12.84 3.74
C ILE A 492 32.55 -12.28 5.12
N GLY A 493 33.26 -13.08 5.91
CA GLY A 493 33.70 -12.71 7.25
C GLY A 493 32.63 -12.83 8.34
N ARG A 494 31.42 -13.32 8.01
CA ARG A 494 30.37 -13.63 8.99
C ARG A 494 29.89 -15.07 8.79
N GLU A 495 30.23 -15.94 9.74
CA GLU A 495 29.85 -17.36 9.71
C GLU A 495 29.05 -17.74 10.96
N GLY A 496 28.04 -18.59 10.76
CA GLY A 496 27.17 -19.11 11.82
C GLY A 496 26.23 -18.06 12.43
N ARG A 497 25.14 -18.52 13.04
CA ARG A 497 24.10 -17.65 13.63
C ARG A 497 23.56 -16.61 12.62
N ASP A 498 23.40 -17.01 11.36
CA ASP A 498 23.06 -16.19 10.20
C ASP A 498 21.67 -16.52 9.64
N ALA A 499 20.80 -17.13 10.45
CA ALA A 499 19.44 -17.50 10.07
C ALA A 499 18.37 -16.64 10.77
N SER A 500 17.17 -16.68 10.20
CA SER A 500 15.97 -16.07 10.75
C SER A 500 14.76 -16.93 10.41
N TYR A 501 13.85 -17.13 11.36
CA TYR A 501 12.64 -17.91 11.14
C TYR A 501 11.47 -17.37 11.92
N SER A 502 10.25 -17.57 11.40
CA SER A 502 9.03 -17.25 12.14
C SER A 502 7.91 -18.25 11.88
N GLY A 503 6.99 -18.31 12.84
CA GLY A 503 5.70 -18.96 12.71
C GLY A 503 4.63 -18.08 13.36
N GLN A 504 3.48 -17.95 12.72
CA GLN A 504 2.35 -17.18 13.22
C GLN A 504 1.04 -17.89 12.93
N PHE A 505 0.19 -17.91 13.94
CA PHE A 505 -1.20 -18.33 13.89
C PHE A 505 -2.09 -17.10 14.07
N SER A 506 -3.14 -17.02 13.27
CA SER A 506 -4.16 -15.98 13.35
C SER A 506 -5.55 -16.58 13.16
N TYR A 507 -6.41 -16.36 14.15
CA TYR A 507 -7.85 -16.56 14.09
C TYR A 507 -8.54 -15.19 14.02
N THR A 508 -9.24 -14.91 12.93
CA THR A 508 -9.79 -13.58 12.62
C THR A 508 -11.32 -13.52 12.63
N GLY A 509 -11.97 -14.27 13.52
CA GLY A 509 -13.42 -14.24 13.68
C GLY A 509 -13.94 -12.85 14.09
N ASP A 510 -15.22 -12.56 13.81
CA ASP A 510 -15.82 -11.26 14.18
C ASP A 510 -15.90 -11.10 15.71
N ARG A 511 -16.44 -12.09 16.43
CA ARG A 511 -16.60 -12.04 17.90
C ARG A 511 -15.31 -12.32 18.66
N TYR A 512 -14.48 -13.25 18.20
CA TYR A 512 -13.22 -13.63 18.85
C TYR A 512 -12.05 -13.49 17.87
N GLY A 513 -10.95 -12.94 18.35
CA GLY A 513 -9.68 -12.91 17.62
C GLY A 513 -8.56 -13.47 18.47
N LEU A 514 -7.67 -14.25 17.87
CA LEU A 514 -6.45 -14.74 18.51
C LEU A 514 -5.30 -14.64 17.52
N ASN A 515 -4.19 -14.05 17.94
CA ASN A 515 -2.93 -14.11 17.22
C ASN A 515 -1.86 -14.67 18.15
N ALA A 516 -1.01 -15.54 17.63
CA ALA A 516 0.16 -16.03 18.32
C ALA A 516 1.31 -16.08 17.32
N GLY A 517 2.47 -15.56 17.70
CA GLY A 517 3.64 -15.46 16.83
C GLY A 517 4.93 -15.79 17.56
N HIS A 518 5.85 -16.39 16.84
CA HIS A 518 7.23 -16.58 17.27
C HIS A 518 8.17 -16.18 16.14
N LEU A 519 9.18 -15.38 16.45
CA LEU A 519 10.19 -14.88 15.52
C LEU A 519 11.56 -15.01 16.17
N VAL A 520 12.53 -15.52 15.42
CA VAL A 520 13.94 -15.52 15.79
C VAL A 520 14.74 -14.89 14.66
N ILE A 521 15.59 -13.95 15.00
CA ILE A 521 16.59 -13.32 14.14
C ILE A 521 17.93 -13.52 14.83
N GLU A 522 18.82 -14.29 14.23
CA GLU A 522 20.12 -14.54 14.82
C GLU A 522 21.08 -13.35 14.63
N ASP A 523 22.19 -13.37 15.35
CA ASP A 523 23.13 -12.24 15.50
C ASP A 523 23.78 -11.81 14.17
N ASN A 524 24.15 -12.77 13.33
CA ASN A 524 24.78 -12.53 12.03
C ASN A 524 23.80 -12.46 10.87
N PHE A 525 22.48 -12.55 11.11
CA PHE A 525 21.49 -12.44 10.04
C PHE A 525 21.40 -11.00 9.52
N LEU A 526 21.94 -10.77 8.31
CA LEU A 526 22.08 -9.43 7.72
C LEU A 526 21.68 -9.41 6.24
N PRO A 527 20.38 -9.28 5.90
CA PRO A 527 19.95 -9.07 4.52
C PRO A 527 20.17 -7.60 4.14
N GLU A 528 21.19 -7.30 3.33
CA GLU A 528 21.58 -5.92 3.02
C GLU A 528 20.62 -5.23 2.04
N ILE A 529 19.95 -5.99 1.16
CA ILE A 529 18.85 -5.49 0.31
C ILE A 529 17.54 -5.38 1.12
N GLY A 530 17.44 -6.11 2.23
CA GLY A 530 16.27 -6.18 3.08
C GLY A 530 16.16 -5.05 4.10
N PHE A 531 15.34 -5.25 5.13
CA PHE A 531 15.24 -4.38 6.29
C PHE A 531 15.09 -5.23 7.55
N VAL A 532 16.03 -5.06 8.48
CA VAL A 532 15.99 -5.65 9.83
C VAL A 532 15.97 -4.52 10.84
N ARG A 533 14.92 -4.44 11.65
CA ARG A 533 14.79 -3.39 12.66
C ARG A 533 15.66 -3.64 13.89
N ARG A 534 15.78 -4.91 14.29
CA ARG A 534 16.56 -5.38 15.45
C ARG A 534 17.18 -6.73 15.09
N GLY A 535 18.50 -6.84 15.17
CA GLY A 535 19.23 -8.12 15.08
C GLY A 535 19.26 -8.84 16.43
N ASN A 536 19.80 -10.06 16.47
CA ASN A 536 19.94 -10.87 17.70
C ASN A 536 18.68 -10.88 18.59
N MET A 537 17.53 -11.25 18.02
CA MET A 537 16.23 -11.09 18.64
C MET A 537 15.40 -12.38 18.62
N ARG A 538 14.79 -12.72 19.75
CA ARG A 538 13.74 -13.74 19.88
C ARG A 538 12.47 -13.09 20.42
N GLN A 539 11.44 -13.01 19.59
CA GLN A 539 10.15 -12.43 19.94
C GLN A 539 9.07 -13.52 20.03
N SER A 540 8.35 -13.54 21.13
CA SER A 540 7.08 -14.26 21.27
C SER A 540 5.97 -13.24 21.46
N SER A 541 4.93 -13.32 20.64
CA SER A 541 3.79 -12.41 20.70
C SER A 541 2.48 -13.19 20.81
N VAL A 542 1.55 -12.71 21.61
CA VAL A 542 0.18 -13.21 21.68
C VAL A 542 -0.78 -12.06 21.84
N SER A 543 -1.90 -12.09 21.12
CA SER A 543 -2.99 -11.14 21.33
C SER A 543 -4.33 -11.84 21.24
N ALA A 544 -5.26 -11.41 22.08
CA ALA A 544 -6.63 -11.91 22.11
C ALA A 544 -7.60 -10.73 22.04
N ARG A 545 -8.73 -10.95 21.37
CA ARG A 545 -9.82 -9.99 21.25
C ARG A 545 -11.15 -10.66 21.49
N PHE A 546 -12.01 -10.01 22.26
CA PHE A 546 -13.43 -10.32 22.38
C PHE A 546 -14.22 -9.07 22.00
N SER A 547 -15.03 -9.15 20.95
CA SER A 547 -15.81 -8.00 20.47
C SER A 547 -17.27 -8.32 20.17
N PRO A 548 -18.13 -8.33 21.19
CA PRO A 548 -19.56 -8.54 21.00
C PRO A 548 -20.26 -7.33 20.37
N ARG A 549 -21.34 -7.59 19.64
CA ARG A 549 -22.28 -6.59 19.08
C ARG A 549 -23.60 -6.69 19.85
N PRO A 550 -23.85 -5.80 20.82
CA PRO A 550 -25.01 -5.92 21.71
C PRO A 550 -26.30 -5.46 21.01
N ALA A 551 -27.19 -6.38 20.65
CA ALA A 551 -28.48 -6.05 20.03
C ALA A 551 -29.45 -5.31 20.96
N ALA A 552 -29.21 -5.29 22.28
CA ALA A 552 -30.07 -4.62 23.26
C ALA A 552 -29.74 -3.13 23.47
N ILE A 553 -28.71 -2.60 22.79
CA ILE A 553 -28.26 -1.21 22.94
C ILE A 553 -28.15 -0.56 21.56
N ASP A 554 -29.23 0.07 21.11
CA ASP A 554 -29.41 0.54 19.73
C ASP A 554 -28.40 1.59 19.25
N TRP A 555 -27.68 2.25 20.17
CA TRP A 555 -26.66 3.25 19.84
C TRP A 555 -25.22 2.69 19.84
N ILE A 556 -25.02 1.46 20.33
CA ILE A 556 -23.70 0.79 20.36
C ILE A 556 -23.66 -0.29 19.29
N ARG A 557 -22.76 -0.11 18.33
CA ARG A 557 -22.53 -1.12 17.31
C ARG A 557 -21.71 -2.30 17.81
N ARG A 558 -20.65 -2.01 18.57
CA ARG A 558 -19.68 -3.04 18.97
C ARG A 558 -18.86 -2.60 20.17
N PHE A 559 -18.67 -3.53 21.10
CA PHE A 559 -17.59 -3.45 22.08
C PHE A 559 -16.38 -4.21 21.59
N SER A 560 -15.16 -3.81 21.95
CA SER A 560 -13.96 -4.58 21.69
C SER A 560 -13.03 -4.52 22.89
N LEU A 561 -12.91 -5.64 23.60
CA LEU A 561 -11.88 -5.87 24.60
C LEU A 561 -10.72 -6.60 23.94
N SER A 562 -9.50 -6.12 24.14
CA SER A 562 -8.30 -6.75 23.61
C SER A 562 -7.16 -6.68 24.60
N GLY A 563 -6.30 -7.70 24.55
CA GLY A 563 -5.04 -7.71 25.28
C GLY A 563 -3.93 -8.33 24.44
N SER A 564 -2.71 -7.83 24.62
CA SER A 564 -1.52 -8.34 23.94
C SER A 564 -0.34 -8.46 24.89
N LEU A 565 0.55 -9.38 24.57
CA LEU A 565 1.86 -9.54 25.19
C LEU A 565 2.88 -9.70 24.07
N ASP A 566 3.85 -8.79 24.02
CA ASP A 566 5.08 -8.91 23.27
C ASP A 566 6.23 -9.14 24.23
N TYR A 567 6.98 -10.21 24.00
CA TYR A 567 8.09 -10.64 24.85
C TYR A 567 9.34 -10.87 23.98
N ILE A 568 10.33 -10.00 24.12
CA ILE A 568 11.51 -9.97 23.28
C ILE A 568 12.76 -10.21 24.12
N GLN A 569 13.51 -11.24 23.76
CA GLN A 569 14.81 -11.58 24.35
C GLN A 569 15.92 -11.43 23.31
N MET A 570 17.17 -11.30 23.77
CA MET A 570 18.32 -11.54 22.91
C MET A 570 18.33 -13.00 22.44
N ALA A 571 18.61 -13.25 21.16
CA ALA A 571 18.54 -14.60 20.61
C ALA A 571 19.62 -15.54 21.20
N ASP A 572 20.81 -15.00 21.47
CA ASP A 572 21.97 -15.73 22.01
C ASP A 572 21.94 -15.96 23.53
N THR A 573 21.71 -14.91 24.32
CA THR A 573 21.79 -14.95 25.79
C THR A 573 20.46 -15.21 26.48
N ARG A 574 19.34 -15.08 25.76
CA ARG A 574 17.97 -15.10 26.30
C ARG A 574 17.68 -14.02 27.33
N LEU A 575 18.53 -13.00 27.44
CA LEU A 575 18.29 -11.84 28.28
C LEU A 575 17.01 -11.12 27.80
N LEU A 576 16.11 -10.82 28.73
CA LEU A 576 14.90 -10.05 28.43
C LEU A 576 15.29 -8.61 28.05
N GLU A 577 15.00 -8.22 26.82
CA GLU A 577 15.19 -6.85 26.36
C GLU A 577 13.94 -6.01 26.49
N THR A 578 12.81 -6.51 25.95
CA THR A 578 11.57 -5.76 25.88
C THR A 578 10.41 -6.65 26.30
N ARG A 579 9.54 -6.16 27.19
CA ARG A 579 8.22 -6.74 27.43
C ARG A 579 7.19 -5.65 27.30
N THR A 580 6.20 -5.81 26.43
CA THR A 580 5.05 -4.90 26.35
C THR A 580 3.78 -5.69 26.59
N GLN A 581 2.94 -5.21 27.50
CA GLN A 581 1.61 -5.75 27.76
C GLN A 581 0.61 -4.62 27.55
N ASP A 582 -0.31 -4.81 26.62
CA ASP A 582 -1.38 -3.85 26.37
C ASP A 582 -2.72 -4.46 26.76
N ALA A 583 -3.59 -3.62 27.32
CA ALA A 583 -5.00 -3.90 27.47
C ALA A 583 -5.78 -2.72 26.89
N SER A 584 -6.82 -2.98 26.08
CA SER A 584 -7.67 -1.91 25.60
C SER A 584 -9.13 -2.32 25.47
N PHE A 585 -9.99 -1.36 25.78
CA PHE A 585 -11.44 -1.43 25.61
C PHE A 585 -11.87 -0.33 24.66
N GLU A 586 -12.58 -0.69 23.61
CA GLU A 586 -13.15 0.23 22.63
C GLU A 586 -14.68 0.07 22.57
N ILE A 587 -15.38 1.20 22.53
CA ILE A 587 -16.80 1.28 22.19
C ILE A 587 -16.88 1.91 20.80
N GLN A 588 -17.52 1.21 19.87
CA GLN A 588 -17.88 1.72 18.56
C GLN A 588 -19.38 1.98 18.51
N LEU A 589 -19.75 3.20 18.15
CA LEU A 589 -21.15 3.64 18.06
C LEU A 589 -21.71 3.39 16.66
N GLU A 590 -23.04 3.39 16.53
CA GLU A 590 -23.73 3.29 15.23
C GLU A 590 -23.36 4.44 14.28
N ASN A 591 -23.09 5.62 14.83
CA ASN A 591 -22.59 6.76 14.06
C ASN A 591 -21.07 6.68 13.77
N SER A 592 -20.43 5.52 13.87
CA SER A 592 -18.99 5.31 13.62
C SER A 592 -18.02 6.04 14.54
N ASP A 593 -18.47 6.82 15.53
CA ASP A 593 -17.61 7.35 16.59
C ASP A 593 -17.02 6.19 17.41
N ARG A 594 -15.80 6.39 17.90
CA ARG A 594 -15.10 5.40 18.72
C ARG A 594 -14.48 6.04 19.96
N LEU A 595 -14.79 5.48 21.12
CA LEU A 595 -14.11 5.77 22.37
C LEU A 595 -13.24 4.58 22.73
N ARG A 596 -11.93 4.82 22.92
CA ARG A 596 -10.98 3.77 23.33
C ARG A 596 -10.26 4.18 24.60
N VAL A 597 -10.20 3.26 25.54
CA VAL A 597 -9.37 3.34 26.75
C VAL A 597 -8.31 2.25 26.65
N SER A 598 -7.07 2.58 27.00
CA SER A 598 -5.93 1.67 26.91
C SER A 598 -5.02 1.83 28.12
N ALA A 599 -4.36 0.73 28.51
CA ALA A 599 -3.30 0.70 29.49
C ALA A 599 -2.15 -0.15 28.96
N THR A 600 -0.93 0.31 29.19
CA THR A 600 0.31 -0.33 28.73
C THR A 600 1.24 -0.54 29.92
N ASP A 601 1.78 -1.75 30.10
CA ASP A 601 2.94 -2.04 30.95
C ASP A 601 4.13 -2.38 30.07
N ARG A 602 5.21 -1.62 30.19
CA ARG A 602 6.42 -1.82 29.40
C ARG A 602 7.63 -2.03 30.30
N TYR A 603 8.46 -2.99 29.90
CA TYR A 603 9.83 -3.15 30.35
C TYR A 603 10.77 -2.96 29.17
N GLU A 604 11.83 -2.17 29.34
CA GLU A 604 12.92 -2.02 28.37
C GLU A 604 14.26 -2.13 29.11
N PHE A 605 15.15 -2.98 28.61
CA PHE A 605 16.55 -3.03 29.00
C PHE A 605 17.39 -2.23 27.99
N LEU A 606 18.15 -1.26 28.49
CA LEU A 606 19.16 -0.53 27.73
C LEU A 606 20.52 -1.20 27.92
N SER A 607 21.10 -1.72 26.84
CA SER A 607 22.49 -2.21 26.81
C SER A 607 23.50 -1.07 26.83
N ASP A 608 23.12 0.07 26.26
CA ASP A 608 23.96 1.25 26.07
C ASP A 608 23.21 2.50 26.54
N ALA A 609 23.97 3.53 26.94
CA ALA A 609 23.39 4.80 27.32
C ALA A 609 22.61 5.41 26.14
N PHE A 610 21.39 5.88 26.40
CA PHE A 610 20.48 6.39 25.36
C PHE A 610 20.20 7.88 25.57
N SER A 611 20.68 8.71 24.65
CA SER A 611 20.33 10.13 24.62
C SER A 611 18.95 10.32 23.99
N ILE A 612 17.96 10.64 24.82
CA ILE A 612 16.56 10.78 24.40
C ILE A 612 16.22 12.22 23.96
N ALA A 613 16.94 13.20 24.51
CA ALA A 613 16.86 14.60 24.18
C ALA A 613 18.22 15.27 24.42
N PRO A 614 18.51 16.43 23.82
CA PRO A 614 19.73 17.18 24.11
C PRO A 614 19.93 17.37 25.62
N GLY A 615 21.08 16.94 26.14
CA GLY A 615 21.40 17.03 27.57
C GLY A 615 20.71 15.99 28.48
N VAL A 616 19.86 15.11 27.96
CA VAL A 616 19.15 14.08 28.74
C VAL A 616 19.54 12.70 28.24
N THR A 617 20.34 11.99 29.04
CA THR A 617 20.84 10.65 28.71
C THR A 617 20.41 9.64 29.77
N LEU A 618 19.73 8.58 29.33
CA LEU A 618 19.34 7.47 30.18
C LEU A 618 20.51 6.49 30.32
N PRO A 619 20.90 6.10 31.55
CA PRO A 619 21.98 5.15 31.75
C PRO A 619 21.58 3.71 31.33
N VAL A 620 22.58 2.86 31.15
CA VAL A 620 22.42 1.41 30.98
C VAL A 620 21.61 0.85 32.16
N GLY A 621 20.61 0.02 31.88
CA GLY A 621 19.75 -0.54 32.93
C GLY A 621 18.37 -0.99 32.45
N GLY A 622 17.63 -1.61 33.36
CA GLY A 622 16.25 -2.04 33.14
C GLY A 622 15.23 -1.00 33.62
N TYR A 623 14.24 -0.70 32.78
CA TYR A 623 13.23 0.31 33.04
C TYR A 623 11.84 -0.29 32.91
N GLY A 624 11.05 -0.26 33.99
CA GLY A 624 9.65 -0.66 34.01
C GLY A 624 8.74 0.56 34.15
N PHE A 625 7.80 0.76 33.24
CA PHE A 625 6.92 1.91 33.24
C PHE A 625 5.54 1.59 32.66
N ARG A 626 4.53 2.33 33.14
CA ARG A 626 3.12 2.11 32.83
C ARG A 626 2.46 3.42 32.44
N ASP A 627 1.65 3.37 31.39
CA ASP A 627 0.84 4.49 30.95
C ASP A 627 -0.60 4.07 30.68
N ALA A 628 -1.51 5.02 30.81
CA ALA A 628 -2.89 4.88 30.40
C ALA A 628 -3.25 5.97 29.38
N GLY A 629 -4.09 5.63 28.43
CA GLY A 629 -4.54 6.56 27.41
C GLY A 629 -6.02 6.45 27.11
N VAL A 630 -6.62 7.59 26.80
CA VAL A 630 -8.00 7.71 26.31
C VAL A 630 -7.94 8.37 24.95
N SER A 631 -8.67 7.84 23.98
CA SER A 631 -8.82 8.45 22.67
C SER A 631 -10.27 8.45 22.20
N TYR A 632 -10.69 9.56 21.60
CA TYR A 632 -11.96 9.69 20.91
C TYR A 632 -11.71 9.93 19.42
N SER A 633 -12.25 9.05 18.58
CA SER A 633 -12.23 9.18 17.13
C SER A 633 -13.61 9.54 16.62
N PHE A 634 -13.73 10.69 15.97
CA PHE A 634 -14.96 11.10 15.29
C PHE A 634 -15.18 10.26 14.02
N GLY A 635 -16.43 9.91 13.74
CA GLY A 635 -16.83 9.21 12.53
C GLY A 635 -16.39 9.95 11.27
N GLN A 636 -15.73 9.24 10.35
CA GLN A 636 -15.12 9.84 9.16
C GLN A 636 -16.12 10.30 8.10
N GLN A 637 -17.41 10.02 8.31
CA GLN A 637 -18.50 10.50 7.48
C GLN A 637 -18.91 11.95 7.77
N ARG A 638 -18.39 12.56 8.84
CA ARG A 638 -18.67 13.96 9.19
C ARG A 638 -17.72 14.92 8.45
N PRO A 639 -18.15 16.17 8.13
CA PRO A 639 -17.28 17.20 7.58
C PRO A 639 -16.07 17.53 8.46
N VAL A 640 -16.25 17.41 9.79
CA VAL A 640 -15.16 17.49 10.77
C VAL A 640 -14.93 16.11 11.36
N SER A 641 -13.71 15.60 11.20
CA SER A 641 -13.30 14.32 11.76
C SER A 641 -11.86 14.39 12.28
N GLY A 642 -11.48 13.39 13.08
CA GLY A 642 -10.16 13.33 13.68
C GLY A 642 -10.10 12.37 14.85
N THR A 643 -8.92 12.23 15.44
CA THR A 643 -8.73 11.48 16.68
C THR A 643 -7.99 12.34 17.68
N VAL A 644 -8.62 12.61 18.81
CA VAL A 644 -8.02 13.25 19.97
C VAL A 644 -7.62 12.16 20.94
N SER A 645 -6.38 12.20 21.42
CA SER A 645 -5.86 11.23 22.38
C SER A 645 -5.04 11.90 23.46
N ILE A 646 -5.24 11.46 24.70
CA ILE A 646 -4.48 11.87 25.87
C ILE A 646 -3.86 10.61 26.44
N ARG A 647 -2.58 10.68 26.83
CA ARG A 647 -1.88 9.60 27.52
C ARG A 647 -1.05 10.17 28.66
N LEU A 648 -1.11 9.49 29.80
CA LEU A 648 -0.53 9.92 31.06
C LEU A 648 0.08 8.69 31.76
N GLY A 649 1.25 8.86 32.37
CA GLY A 649 1.83 7.82 33.22
C GLY A 649 3.34 7.89 33.31
N ARG A 650 3.93 6.79 33.77
CA ARG A 650 5.38 6.65 33.87
C ARG A 650 5.99 6.46 32.49
N PHE A 651 7.18 7.00 32.29
CA PHE A 651 7.94 6.90 31.06
C PHE A 651 9.42 6.79 31.43
N TRP A 652 10.04 5.66 31.09
CA TRP A 652 11.38 5.32 31.57
C TRP A 652 11.50 5.45 33.10
N SER A 653 12.43 6.27 33.58
CA SER A 653 12.69 6.56 34.99
C SER A 653 11.76 7.61 35.61
N GLY A 654 10.88 8.25 34.83
CA GLY A 654 10.06 9.37 35.29
C GLY A 654 8.62 9.33 34.77
N GLU A 655 8.09 10.49 34.40
CA GLU A 655 6.70 10.67 33.96
C GLU A 655 6.60 11.31 32.58
N SER A 656 5.52 11.00 31.86
CA SER A 656 5.17 11.68 30.62
C SER A 656 3.69 12.00 30.55
N LYS A 657 3.40 13.11 29.88
CA LYS A 657 2.05 13.52 29.49
C LYS A 657 2.06 13.83 28.01
N SER A 658 1.11 13.29 27.26
CA SER A 658 0.98 13.58 25.83
C SER A 658 -0.46 13.90 25.46
N LEU A 659 -0.62 14.94 24.65
CA LEU A 659 -1.86 15.29 23.96
C LEU A 659 -1.61 15.22 22.46
N ARG A 660 -2.47 14.51 21.73
CA ARG A 660 -2.34 14.36 20.29
C ARG A 660 -3.68 14.49 19.58
N LEU A 661 -3.73 15.40 18.62
CA LEU A 661 -4.74 15.44 17.56
C LEU A 661 -4.11 14.82 16.32
N SER A 662 -4.68 13.72 15.83
CA SER A 662 -4.20 13.04 14.63
C SER A 662 -5.33 12.78 13.66
N ARG A 663 -4.99 12.68 12.36
CA ARG A 663 -5.96 12.49 11.26
C ARG A 663 -7.09 13.54 11.30
N GLY A 664 -6.80 14.74 11.81
CA GLY A 664 -7.76 15.83 11.79
C GLY A 664 -8.08 16.16 10.34
N ARG A 665 -9.36 16.34 10.04
CA ARG A 665 -9.84 16.81 8.75
C ARG A 665 -11.04 17.70 8.95
N VAL A 666 -11.00 18.85 8.30
CA VAL A 666 -12.10 19.79 8.15
C VAL A 666 -12.33 19.95 6.66
N GLU A 667 -13.44 19.40 6.19
CA GLU A 667 -13.98 19.70 4.88
C GLU A 667 -14.59 21.10 4.92
N VAL A 668 -14.06 22.00 4.10
CA VAL A 668 -14.62 23.35 3.91
C VAL A 668 -15.54 23.34 2.70
N THR A 669 -15.12 22.67 1.63
CA THR A 669 -15.94 22.32 0.45
C THR A 669 -15.47 20.96 -0.08
N PRO A 670 -16.21 20.29 -0.99
CA PRO A 670 -15.74 19.07 -1.65
C PRO A 670 -14.39 19.24 -2.40
N GLN A 671 -14.05 20.47 -2.81
CA GLN A 671 -12.77 20.83 -3.42
C GLN A 671 -11.70 21.22 -2.39
N PHE A 672 -12.06 21.71 -1.20
CA PHE A 672 -11.11 22.29 -0.24
C PHE A 672 -11.18 21.63 1.14
N SER A 673 -10.04 21.08 1.58
CA SER A 673 -9.91 20.47 2.91
C SER A 673 -8.68 20.95 3.66
N VAL A 674 -8.81 21.03 4.99
CA VAL A 674 -7.74 21.35 5.92
C VAL A 674 -7.56 20.18 6.88
N GLU A 675 -6.32 19.72 7.03
CA GLU A 675 -5.97 18.54 7.81
C GLU A 675 -4.96 18.90 8.91
N PRO A 676 -5.43 19.30 10.10
CA PRO A 676 -4.56 19.61 11.22
C PRO A 676 -4.07 18.35 11.94
N SER A 677 -2.83 18.39 12.42
CA SER A 677 -2.27 17.39 13.32
C SER A 677 -1.37 18.07 14.34
N VAL A 678 -1.51 17.69 15.61
CA VAL A 678 -0.76 18.26 16.73
C VAL A 678 -0.28 17.13 17.63
N SER A 679 0.97 17.16 18.06
CA SER A 679 1.54 16.27 19.06
C SER A 679 2.31 17.09 20.08
N LEU A 680 1.83 17.11 21.31
CA LEU A 680 2.48 17.78 22.43
C LEU A 680 2.88 16.70 23.44
N ASN A 681 4.17 16.59 23.72
CA ASN A 681 4.69 15.67 24.74
C ASN A 681 5.50 16.46 25.76
N TRP A 682 5.21 16.23 27.04
CA TRP A 682 5.97 16.74 28.17
C TRP A 682 6.55 15.57 28.92
N VAL A 683 7.86 15.60 29.17
CA VAL A 683 8.60 14.51 29.77
C VAL A 683 9.41 15.05 30.94
N ASP A 684 9.24 14.43 32.11
CA ASP A 684 9.94 14.76 33.34
C ASP A 684 10.69 13.52 33.82
N LEU A 685 12.02 13.54 33.68
CA LEU A 685 12.91 12.46 34.10
C LEU A 685 13.86 12.97 35.19
N PRO A 686 14.36 12.09 36.08
CA PRO A 686 15.44 12.45 37.01
C PRO A 686 16.67 13.05 36.33
N GLN A 687 16.93 12.68 35.08
CA GLN A 687 18.06 13.14 34.27
C GLN A 687 17.82 14.51 33.61
N GLY A 688 16.58 15.00 33.58
CA GLY A 688 16.22 16.27 32.97
C GLY A 688 14.78 16.33 32.47
N ARG A 689 14.33 17.56 32.21
CA ARG A 689 12.99 17.86 31.69
C ARG A 689 13.08 18.35 30.27
N PHE A 690 12.18 17.88 29.42
CA PHE A 690 12.06 18.37 28.05
C PHE A 690 10.62 18.27 27.55
N ALA A 691 10.32 19.04 26.51
CA ALA A 691 9.06 18.99 25.81
C ALA A 691 9.31 18.89 24.30
N THR A 692 8.46 18.14 23.60
CA THR A 692 8.52 18.02 22.14
C THR A 692 7.15 18.40 21.58
N HIS A 693 7.11 19.42 20.74
CA HIS A 693 5.91 19.91 20.10
C HIS A 693 6.04 19.80 18.59
N VAL A 694 5.07 19.12 17.97
CA VAL A 694 4.97 19.01 16.51
C VAL A 694 3.59 19.49 16.09
N GLY A 695 3.57 20.53 15.28
CA GLY A 695 2.36 21.05 14.63
C GLY A 695 2.43 20.81 13.13
N ARG A 696 1.34 20.37 12.52
CA ARG A 696 1.22 20.21 11.07
C ARG A 696 -0.15 20.66 10.60
N VAL A 697 -0.17 21.34 9.47
CA VAL A 697 -1.41 21.69 8.77
C VAL A 697 -1.21 21.39 7.30
N ARG A 698 -2.03 20.49 6.75
CA ARG A 698 -2.11 20.27 5.31
C ARG A 698 -3.37 20.91 4.76
N MET A 699 -3.24 21.61 3.64
CA MET A 699 -4.33 22.24 2.92
C MET A 699 -4.37 21.62 1.53
N ASN A 700 -5.52 21.14 1.08
CA ASN A 700 -5.67 20.54 -0.24
C ASN A 700 -6.80 21.25 -0.99
N TYR A 701 -6.49 21.73 -2.19
CA TYR A 701 -7.47 22.31 -3.12
C TYR A 701 -7.48 21.51 -4.41
N THR A 702 -8.59 20.84 -4.69
CA THR A 702 -8.75 19.94 -5.83
C THR A 702 -9.63 20.61 -6.90
N VAL A 703 -9.03 20.91 -8.04
CA VAL A 703 -9.70 21.54 -9.18
C VAL A 703 -10.51 20.49 -9.96
N SER A 704 -9.92 19.31 -10.15
CA SER A 704 -10.54 18.14 -10.72
C SER A 704 -9.91 16.88 -10.12
N PRO A 705 -10.49 15.68 -10.29
CA PRO A 705 -9.88 14.45 -9.81
C PRO A 705 -8.41 14.25 -10.26
N ARG A 706 -8.04 14.86 -11.39
CA ARG A 706 -6.73 14.79 -12.04
C ARG A 706 -5.84 16.03 -11.79
N MET A 707 -6.33 17.07 -11.11
CA MET A 707 -5.57 18.30 -10.86
C MET A 707 -5.82 18.83 -9.45
N PHE A 708 -4.75 18.96 -8.65
CA PHE A 708 -4.85 19.51 -7.30
C PHE A 708 -3.59 20.25 -6.84
N PHE A 709 -3.81 21.14 -5.88
CA PHE A 709 -2.80 21.83 -5.10
C PHE A 709 -2.79 21.29 -3.67
N SER A 710 -1.61 21.11 -3.10
CA SER A 710 -1.42 20.69 -1.71
C SER A 710 -0.35 21.54 -1.06
N GLY A 711 -0.67 22.18 0.06
CA GLY A 711 0.27 22.87 0.92
C GLY A 711 0.41 22.12 2.24
N LEU A 712 1.63 21.95 2.74
CA LEU A 712 1.95 21.39 4.04
C LEU A 712 2.84 22.37 4.79
N LEU A 713 2.38 22.77 5.97
CA LEU A 713 3.15 23.53 6.94
C LEU A 713 3.45 22.63 8.12
N GLN A 714 4.70 22.62 8.58
CA GLN A 714 5.12 21.79 9.70
C GLN A 714 6.08 22.54 10.61
N TYR A 715 5.87 22.41 11.92
CA TYR A 715 6.75 22.89 12.97
C TYR A 715 7.24 21.71 13.81
N ASN A 716 8.53 21.69 14.15
CA ASN A 716 9.13 20.70 15.04
C ASN A 716 10.08 21.38 16.03
N SER A 717 9.67 21.43 17.30
CA SER A 717 10.45 22.07 18.37
C SER A 717 11.70 21.29 18.81
N SER A 718 11.88 20.04 18.39
CA SER A 718 13.06 19.24 18.75
C SER A 718 14.19 19.34 17.74
N ALA A 719 13.87 19.77 16.51
CA ALA A 719 14.84 20.00 15.45
C ALA A 719 15.04 21.50 15.17
N ASP A 720 14.25 22.35 15.83
CA ASP A 720 14.14 23.79 15.59
C ASP A 720 13.92 24.12 14.12
N ILE A 721 12.94 23.43 13.51
CA ILE A 721 12.62 23.58 12.09
C ILE A 721 11.15 23.96 11.88
N PHE A 722 10.94 24.92 10.99
CA PHE A 722 9.68 25.17 10.31
C PHE A 722 9.82 24.83 8.82
N SER A 723 9.01 23.88 8.36
CA SER A 723 9.02 23.36 6.99
C SER A 723 7.77 23.81 6.25
N THR A 724 7.95 24.24 5.01
CA THR A 724 6.89 24.53 4.04
C THR A 724 7.07 23.66 2.81
N ASN A 725 6.01 22.97 2.39
CA ASN A 725 5.97 22.22 1.15
C ASN A 725 4.71 22.58 0.38
N VAL A 726 4.84 23.01 -0.87
CA VAL A 726 3.72 23.33 -1.76
C VAL A 726 3.87 22.50 -3.02
N ARG A 727 2.78 21.88 -3.47
CA ARG A 727 2.76 20.98 -4.62
C ARG A 727 1.56 21.23 -5.51
N LEU A 728 1.79 21.27 -6.81
CA LEU A 728 0.81 21.05 -7.86
C LEU A 728 1.06 19.68 -8.50
N ARG A 729 0.00 18.88 -8.65
CA ARG A 729 0.00 17.70 -9.53
C ARG A 729 -1.12 17.87 -10.54
N TRP A 730 -0.80 17.68 -11.82
CA TRP A 730 -1.76 17.70 -12.91
C TRP A 730 -1.53 16.52 -13.85
N GLU A 731 -2.48 15.59 -13.88
CA GLU A 731 -2.57 14.52 -14.87
C GLU A 731 -3.34 15.03 -16.09
N TYR A 732 -2.62 15.61 -17.05
CA TYR A 732 -3.20 16.25 -18.25
C TYR A 732 -3.68 15.24 -19.29
N SER A 733 -3.25 13.98 -19.18
CA SER A 733 -3.70 12.84 -19.98
C SER A 733 -3.45 11.57 -19.15
N PRO A 734 -4.26 10.50 -19.26
CA PRO A 734 -4.06 9.30 -18.46
C PRO A 734 -2.60 8.82 -18.44
N GLY A 735 -2.01 8.76 -17.25
CA GLY A 735 -0.60 8.37 -17.03
C GLY A 735 0.46 9.40 -17.46
N SER A 736 0.06 10.58 -17.91
CA SER A 736 0.94 11.71 -18.27
C SER A 736 0.73 12.88 -17.32
N GLU A 737 1.79 13.32 -16.66
CA GLU A 737 1.70 14.19 -15.48
C GLU A 737 2.72 15.34 -15.51
N LEU A 738 2.29 16.49 -14.98
CA LEU A 738 3.11 17.61 -14.58
C LEU A 738 3.11 17.72 -13.05
N PHE A 739 4.29 17.82 -12.46
CA PHE A 739 4.49 18.11 -11.05
C PHE A 739 5.29 19.39 -10.90
N VAL A 740 4.85 20.25 -9.98
CA VAL A 740 5.60 21.42 -9.52
C VAL A 740 5.64 21.36 -8.01
N VAL A 741 6.84 21.36 -7.43
CA VAL A 741 7.05 21.24 -6.00
C VAL A 741 7.96 22.35 -5.52
N TYR A 742 7.54 23.02 -4.45
CA TYR A 742 8.34 23.97 -3.69
C TYR A 742 8.52 23.42 -2.27
N THR A 743 9.75 23.49 -1.77
CA THR A 743 10.13 23.07 -0.42
C THR A 743 11.03 24.11 0.20
N GLU A 744 10.81 24.41 1.47
CA GLU A 744 11.66 25.31 2.25
C GLU A 744 11.67 24.90 3.71
N ASP A 745 12.86 24.76 4.27
CA ASP A 745 13.09 24.54 5.69
C ASP A 745 13.80 25.77 6.29
N ARG A 746 13.27 26.27 7.40
CA ARG A 746 13.82 27.39 8.15
C ARG A 746 14.10 27.00 9.59
N GLU A 747 15.13 27.62 10.15
CA GLU A 747 15.46 27.50 11.57
C GLU A 747 14.47 28.30 12.43
N THR A 748 14.14 27.76 13.60
CA THR A 748 13.25 28.37 14.58
C THR A 748 13.89 28.58 15.95
N ASP A 749 15.23 28.53 16.04
CA ASP A 749 15.95 28.73 17.30
C ASP A 749 15.66 30.14 17.86
N LEU A 750 15.13 30.17 19.09
CA LEU A 750 14.71 31.37 19.80
C LEU A 750 15.88 32.16 20.40
N LEU A 751 17.09 31.59 20.40
CA LEU A 751 18.31 32.23 20.93
C LEU A 751 19.10 33.04 19.89
N MET A 752 18.70 32.98 18.61
CA MET A 752 19.27 33.82 17.55
C MET A 752 18.55 35.18 17.41
N PRO A 753 19.27 36.26 17.05
CA PRO A 753 18.70 37.61 16.97
C PRO A 753 17.60 37.77 15.89
N ASP A 754 17.64 36.97 14.81
CA ASP A 754 16.64 37.00 13.73
C ASP A 754 15.62 35.87 13.85
N ARG A 755 14.53 36.18 14.54
CA ARG A 755 13.63 35.23 15.21
C ARG A 755 12.86 34.24 14.31
N TRP A 756 12.91 34.30 12.98
CA TRP A 756 12.11 33.46 12.04
C TRP A 756 12.75 33.25 10.64
N SER A 757 14.06 33.50 10.43
CA SER A 757 14.56 33.83 9.07
C SER A 757 15.70 32.98 8.50
N GLY A 758 16.39 32.16 9.29
CA GLY A 758 17.52 31.36 8.80
C GLY A 758 17.07 30.30 7.79
N LEU A 759 17.30 30.55 6.50
CA LEU A 759 17.08 29.52 5.48
C LEU A 759 18.07 28.39 5.74
N ARG A 760 17.58 27.15 5.86
CA ARG A 760 18.42 25.96 5.86
C ARG A 760 18.51 25.43 4.44
N ASN A 761 17.36 24.96 3.94
CA ASN A 761 17.27 24.29 2.65
C ASN A 761 16.08 24.85 1.86
N ARG A 762 16.22 24.97 0.53
CA ARG A 762 15.15 25.32 -0.40
C ARG A 762 15.28 24.48 -1.65
N GLY A 763 14.16 23.95 -2.14
CA GLY A 763 14.09 23.23 -3.40
C GLY A 763 12.88 23.67 -4.22
N PHE A 764 13.11 23.95 -5.50
CA PHE A 764 12.06 24.07 -6.50
C PHE A 764 12.27 23.02 -7.57
N VAL A 765 11.26 22.19 -7.82
CA VAL A 765 11.33 21.06 -8.75
C VAL A 765 10.15 21.11 -9.70
N VAL A 766 10.44 20.94 -11.00
CA VAL A 766 9.44 20.73 -12.04
C VAL A 766 9.74 19.41 -12.72
N LYS A 767 8.73 18.53 -12.79
CA LYS A 767 8.81 17.25 -13.49
C LYS A 767 7.68 17.15 -14.50
N LEU A 768 8.01 16.72 -15.70
CA LEU A 768 7.04 16.40 -16.74
C LEU A 768 7.30 14.97 -17.25
N ASN A 769 6.25 14.20 -17.44
CA ASN A 769 6.31 12.92 -18.16
C ASN A 769 5.20 12.84 -19.21
N ARG A 770 5.36 11.92 -20.17
CA ARG A 770 4.35 11.59 -21.18
C ARG A 770 4.27 10.09 -21.34
N LEU A 771 3.08 9.51 -21.17
CA LEU A 771 2.86 8.10 -21.46
C LEU A 771 2.49 7.90 -22.93
N LEU A 772 3.22 7.01 -23.60
CA LEU A 772 2.96 6.54 -24.96
C LEU A 772 2.59 5.06 -24.89
N ARG A 773 1.48 4.66 -25.52
CA ARG A 773 1.01 3.27 -25.54
C ARG A 773 0.82 2.82 -26.99
N PHE A 774 1.38 1.67 -27.34
CA PHE A 774 1.30 1.05 -28.66
C PHE A 774 0.61 -0.29 -28.56
#